data_AF-A0A3C1BSU8-F1
#
_entry.id   AF-A0A3C1BSU8-F1
#
_cell.length_a   1.000
_cell.length_b   1.000
_cell.length_c   1.000
_cell.angle_alpha   90.00
_cell.angle_beta   90.00
_cell.angle_gamma   90.00
#
_symmetry.space_group_name_H-M   'P 1'
#
loop_
_entity.id
_entity.type
_entity.pdbx_description
1 polymer ?
#
loop_
_entity_poly.entity_id
_entity_poly.type
_entity_poly.pdbx_seq_one_letter_code
_entity_poly.pdbx_strand_id
1 'polypeptide(L)'
;MEKQNITVSHDEKFDIGTEEPAPFKVGDWYWLPTEGNAKELSKYNAHVTKVIDGKIYSLFTVTNINSNAVDFEAPRTTSSRSSLRLMTAEVDMRCFIELDSAKIIQKFVGRKQEMIQTALGKLQLKSAGLGLMKLDSQQEQSDSASTELAIHSTDTVLEEYKEGLLEFRDKTYPATKELIHKEISILSAWMSANMIGLEASLEPVGESIKKIQGKLETISLYAGLTEELLHVRKGKPANIDEKINIFQQLLYMDEESLLSYSDGGMEFKDIHAFNKWLCKPENFERILPFPKTIVAFQVRRKTKERKYKLDLWVRIELEEQDKLTFLYVRNGENLWLLSTDFEFGEFLYEKRTIPWDVNSQLFVKAELWMRSVKKAEFKDETTLRNLWETWEGKKTVYRQKELFGSYEPEGPAMNRSWNEEAVIEFFYDYGGNLRTVSLYEEGHYSPDTYERFDADYLYFDEVSDYVFNELSKENTFFVILQGLLDRSAVLQPIPRISLKRLKAFEHINLITSHGAIYNGAEPPSIKEYLRGLNSTVKAGDVFYGQYEMWVEKEYEKYLNRTGSAWDFNNRKTDRWVVSMLKNRGNPGPSVLSACEKVRNGKNGRTIVFSWLRKLNCRGWWDTSEPDKRATIEIPLNESEPYRIYNLSNYKKGDFLKFFRDPRTREKYLEWAPILLSGEDLVSGRSEYWCPETNSFRTLDCRVKA
;
A
#
# COMPACT_ATOMS: atom_id res chain seq x y z
N MET A 1 -10.87 51.09 -56.39
CA MET A 1 -9.95 49.96 -56.53
C MET A 1 -10.39 48.89 -55.54
N GLU A 2 -10.73 47.73 -56.07
CA GLU A 2 -11.71 46.78 -55.57
C GLU A 2 -11.27 45.97 -54.34
N LYS A 3 -12.27 45.63 -53.53
CA LYS A 3 -12.26 44.53 -52.57
C LYS A 3 -12.16 43.20 -53.33
N GLN A 4 -11.32 42.28 -52.88
CA GLN A 4 -11.52 40.86 -53.16
C GLN A 4 -11.66 40.08 -51.85
N ASN A 5 -12.86 39.55 -51.68
CA ASN A 5 -13.21 38.48 -50.77
C ASN A 5 -12.43 37.22 -51.17
N ILE A 6 -11.80 36.55 -50.21
CA ILE A 6 -11.44 35.14 -50.36
C ILE A 6 -12.37 34.34 -49.46
N THR A 7 -13.37 33.77 -50.11
CA THR A 7 -14.32 32.78 -49.64
C THR A 7 -13.56 31.52 -49.20
N VAL A 8 -13.74 31.09 -47.95
CA VAL A 8 -13.29 29.76 -47.50
C VAL A 8 -14.31 28.75 -47.98
N SER A 9 -13.99 28.03 -49.07
CA SER A 9 -14.74 26.85 -49.48
C SER A 9 -14.41 25.69 -48.53
N HIS A 10 -15.45 25.18 -47.86
CA HIS A 10 -15.50 23.80 -47.38
C HIS A 10 -15.29 22.84 -48.57
N ASP A 11 -14.79 21.65 -48.27
CA ASP A 11 -14.45 20.54 -49.18
C ASP A 11 -13.01 20.50 -49.71
N GLU A 12 -12.03 20.52 -48.81
CA GLU A 12 -10.86 19.65 -48.99
C GLU A 12 -11.13 18.33 -48.27
N LYS A 13 -11.59 17.36 -49.05
CA LYS A 13 -11.54 15.94 -48.68
C LYS A 13 -10.09 15.64 -48.33
N PHE A 14 -9.81 15.48 -47.04
CA PHE A 14 -8.67 14.68 -46.63
C PHE A 14 -8.91 13.29 -47.23
N ASP A 15 -8.16 13.00 -48.28
CA ASP A 15 -8.01 11.68 -48.84
C ASP A 15 -7.49 10.82 -47.68
N ILE A 16 -8.42 10.10 -47.04
CA ILE A 16 -8.10 9.04 -46.09
C ILE A 16 -7.41 8.02 -46.98
N GLY A 17 -6.09 8.11 -47.02
CA GLY A 17 -5.23 7.11 -47.63
C GLY A 17 -5.79 5.76 -47.22
N THR A 18 -6.08 4.94 -48.23
CA THR A 18 -6.52 3.56 -48.08
C THR A 18 -5.70 2.89 -46.99
N GLU A 19 -6.23 2.84 -45.78
CA GLU A 19 -5.69 2.05 -44.69
C GLU A 19 -5.76 0.60 -45.19
N GLU A 20 -4.60 0.03 -45.48
CA GLU A 20 -4.50 -1.42 -45.61
C GLU A 20 -5.16 -2.01 -44.34
N PRO A 21 -6.17 -2.87 -44.47
CA PRO A 21 -6.89 -3.37 -43.31
C PRO A 21 -5.88 -4.05 -42.39
N ALA A 22 -5.89 -3.69 -41.10
CA ALA A 22 -5.07 -4.34 -40.09
C ALA A 22 -5.12 -5.87 -40.30
N PRO A 23 -3.97 -6.56 -40.43
CA PRO A 23 -3.95 -7.97 -40.83
C PRO A 23 -4.52 -8.93 -39.78
N PHE A 24 -4.96 -8.42 -38.63
CA PHE A 24 -5.44 -9.18 -37.48
C PHE A 24 -6.87 -8.77 -37.12
N LYS A 25 -7.75 -9.73 -36.85
CA LYS A 25 -9.07 -9.48 -36.26
C LYS A 25 -9.21 -10.21 -34.93
N VAL A 26 -9.84 -9.54 -33.96
CA VAL A 26 -10.18 -10.15 -32.67
C VAL A 26 -11.09 -11.36 -32.91
N GLY A 27 -10.72 -12.49 -32.33
CA GLY A 27 -11.40 -13.78 -32.51
C GLY A 27 -10.84 -14.65 -33.64
N ASP A 28 -9.93 -14.15 -34.48
CA ASP A 28 -9.21 -14.99 -35.44
C ASP A 28 -8.26 -15.97 -34.73
N TRP A 29 -7.99 -17.10 -35.38
CA TRP A 29 -7.17 -18.17 -34.81
C TRP A 29 -5.85 -18.28 -35.56
N TYR A 30 -4.76 -18.35 -34.79
CA TYR A 30 -3.40 -18.45 -35.29
C TYR A 30 -2.69 -19.65 -34.69
N TRP A 31 -1.72 -20.15 -35.43
CA TRP A 31 -0.80 -21.17 -34.98
C TRP A 31 0.50 -20.54 -34.50
N LEU A 32 0.85 -20.79 -33.23
CA LEU A 32 2.03 -20.21 -32.60
C LEU A 32 3.03 -21.28 -32.19
N PRO A 33 4.34 -21.04 -32.37
CA PRO A 33 5.37 -22.00 -32.00
C PRO A 33 5.34 -22.20 -30.49
N THR A 34 5.31 -23.45 -30.06
CA THR A 34 5.28 -23.81 -28.63
C THR A 34 6.61 -24.44 -28.27
N GLU A 35 7.33 -23.84 -27.31
CA GLU A 35 8.58 -24.40 -26.81
C GLU A 35 8.28 -25.64 -25.95
N GLY A 36 8.75 -26.80 -26.39
CA GLY A 36 8.57 -28.06 -25.67
C GLY A 36 8.89 -29.27 -26.55
N ASN A 37 9.30 -30.36 -25.90
CA ASN A 37 9.59 -31.60 -26.62
C ASN A 37 8.25 -32.26 -27.05
N ALA A 38 8.16 -32.81 -28.27
CA ALA A 38 6.92 -33.40 -28.81
C ALA A 38 6.34 -34.51 -27.90
N LYS A 39 7.20 -35.17 -27.13
CA LYS A 39 6.82 -36.19 -26.14
C LYS A 39 6.22 -35.61 -24.84
N GLU A 40 6.53 -34.37 -24.47
CA GLU A 40 5.99 -33.71 -23.27
C GLU A 40 4.66 -33.02 -23.56
N LEU A 41 4.53 -32.32 -24.70
CA LEU A 41 3.28 -31.71 -25.14
C LEU A 41 2.19 -32.75 -25.45
N SER A 42 2.57 -33.92 -25.99
CA SER A 42 1.64 -35.05 -26.21
C SER A 42 1.19 -35.73 -24.90
N LYS A 43 1.95 -35.59 -23.81
CA LYS A 43 1.58 -36.11 -22.47
C LYS A 43 0.39 -35.37 -21.86
N TYR A 44 0.18 -34.11 -22.27
CA TYR A 44 -0.93 -33.29 -21.79
C TYR A 44 -2.13 -33.27 -22.73
N ASN A 45 -1.95 -33.45 -24.05
CA ASN A 45 -3.01 -33.63 -25.06
C ASN A 45 -4.16 -32.59 -24.93
N ALA A 46 -3.84 -31.42 -24.37
CA ALA A 46 -4.75 -30.38 -23.92
C ALA A 46 -4.87 -29.24 -24.94
N HIS A 47 -3.98 -29.21 -25.93
CA HIS A 47 -3.97 -28.22 -27.00
C HIS A 47 -4.07 -28.89 -28.37
N VAL A 48 -4.67 -28.19 -29.33
CA VAL A 48 -4.63 -28.57 -30.74
C VAL A 48 -3.23 -28.22 -31.26
N THR A 49 -2.48 -29.24 -31.69
CA THR A 49 -1.09 -29.08 -32.17
C THR A 49 -0.91 -29.51 -33.63
N LYS A 50 0.06 -28.88 -34.31
CA LYS A 50 0.49 -29.18 -35.68
C LYS A 50 2.02 -29.15 -35.74
N VAL A 51 2.63 -30.09 -36.45
CA VAL A 51 4.10 -30.12 -36.64
C VAL A 51 4.43 -29.63 -38.05
N ILE A 52 5.28 -28.62 -38.15
CA ILE A 52 5.79 -28.06 -39.40
C ILE A 52 7.31 -27.90 -39.25
N ASP A 53 8.08 -28.47 -40.17
CA ASP A 53 9.55 -28.42 -40.18
C ASP A 53 10.23 -28.80 -38.84
N GLY A 54 9.68 -29.81 -38.17
CA GLY A 54 10.19 -30.31 -36.89
C GLY A 54 9.85 -29.44 -35.67
N LYS A 55 9.14 -28.31 -35.86
CA LYS A 55 8.64 -27.43 -34.78
C LYS A 55 7.15 -27.70 -34.52
N ILE A 56 6.74 -27.56 -33.26
CA ILE A 56 5.36 -27.76 -32.82
C ILE A 56 4.68 -26.40 -32.73
N TYR A 57 3.50 -26.31 -33.34
CA TYR A 57 2.63 -25.15 -33.25
C TYR A 57 1.36 -25.53 -32.51
N SER A 58 0.86 -24.64 -31.67
CA SER A 58 -0.42 -24.78 -30.98
C SER A 58 -1.39 -23.69 -31.43
N LEU A 59 -2.69 -23.98 -31.38
CA LEU A 59 -3.74 -23.07 -31.83
C LEU A 59 -4.15 -22.10 -30.71
N PHE A 60 -4.07 -20.79 -30.97
CA PHE A 60 -4.53 -19.72 -30.07
C PHE A 60 -5.46 -18.75 -30.80
N THR A 61 -6.33 -18.07 -30.05
CA THR A 61 -7.18 -17.01 -30.58
C THR A 61 -6.63 -15.63 -30.23
N VAL A 62 -6.80 -14.67 -31.13
CA VAL A 62 -6.47 -13.26 -30.90
C VAL A 62 -7.49 -12.67 -29.93
N THR A 63 -7.02 -12.23 -28.76
CA THR A 63 -7.88 -11.61 -27.74
C THR A 63 -7.79 -10.09 -27.76
N ASN A 64 -6.61 -9.53 -27.93
CA ASN A 64 -6.45 -8.08 -27.94
C ASN A 64 -5.45 -7.66 -29.02
N ILE A 65 -5.71 -6.51 -29.64
CA ILE A 65 -4.87 -5.90 -30.67
C ILE A 65 -4.49 -4.52 -30.14
N ASN A 66 -3.24 -4.41 -29.73
CA ASN A 66 -2.61 -3.19 -29.26
C ASN A 66 -1.95 -2.45 -30.44
N SER A 67 -1.45 -1.23 -30.21
CA SER A 67 -0.77 -0.40 -31.21
C SER A 67 0.47 -1.09 -31.79
N ASN A 68 1.20 -1.85 -30.96
CA ASN A 68 2.46 -2.50 -31.34
C ASN A 68 2.56 -3.99 -30.96
N ALA A 69 1.51 -4.54 -30.34
CA ALA A 69 1.49 -5.92 -29.88
C ALA A 69 0.13 -6.60 -30.14
N VAL A 70 0.15 -7.93 -30.18
CA VAL A 70 -1.06 -8.75 -30.30
C VAL A 70 -1.06 -9.79 -29.19
N ASP A 71 -2.19 -9.90 -28.49
CA ASP A 71 -2.41 -10.89 -27.45
C ASP A 71 -3.11 -12.13 -28.00
N PHE A 72 -2.57 -13.28 -27.62
CA PHE A 72 -3.07 -14.59 -27.93
C PHE A 72 -3.45 -15.34 -26.64
N GLU A 73 -4.61 -15.98 -26.64
CA GLU A 73 -5.05 -16.86 -25.55
C GLU A 73 -5.43 -18.24 -26.11
N ALA A 74 -4.98 -19.30 -25.43
CA ALA A 74 -5.45 -20.65 -25.68
C ALA A 74 -6.63 -20.97 -24.75
N PRO A 75 -7.50 -21.93 -25.12
CA PRO A 75 -8.60 -22.35 -24.27
C PRO A 75 -8.15 -22.71 -22.84
N ARG A 76 -8.85 -22.13 -21.85
CA ARG A 76 -8.50 -22.25 -20.42
C ARG A 76 -8.88 -23.62 -19.89
N THR A 77 -7.90 -24.40 -19.43
CA THR A 77 -8.15 -25.67 -18.73
C THR A 77 -8.08 -25.46 -17.21
N THR A 78 -8.59 -26.41 -16.40
CA THR A 78 -8.49 -26.33 -14.93
C THR A 78 -7.05 -26.29 -14.40
N SER A 79 -6.07 -26.71 -15.19
CA SER A 79 -4.66 -26.82 -14.77
C SER A 79 -3.71 -25.84 -15.46
N SER A 80 -4.11 -25.18 -16.56
CA SER A 80 -3.25 -24.25 -17.28
C SER A 80 -4.01 -23.15 -17.98
N ARG A 81 -3.45 -21.93 -17.88
CA ARG A 81 -3.81 -20.77 -18.70
C ARG A 81 -2.60 -20.44 -19.56
N SER A 82 -2.68 -20.74 -20.86
CA SER A 82 -1.61 -20.48 -21.82
C SER A 82 -1.97 -19.25 -22.61
N SER A 83 -1.17 -18.20 -22.48
CA SER A 83 -1.44 -16.91 -23.12
C SER A 83 -0.10 -16.30 -23.53
N LEU A 84 0.02 -15.84 -24.76
CA LEU A 84 1.25 -15.28 -25.33
C LEU A 84 0.98 -13.86 -25.83
N ARG A 85 1.97 -12.99 -25.74
CA ARG A 85 1.94 -11.66 -26.37
C ARG A 85 3.13 -11.55 -27.30
N LEU A 86 2.91 -11.08 -28.52
CA LEU A 86 3.96 -10.88 -29.52
C LEU A 86 3.86 -9.46 -30.08
N MET A 87 4.99 -8.89 -30.47
CA MET A 87 4.99 -7.64 -31.24
C MET A 87 4.35 -7.88 -32.61
N THR A 88 3.60 -6.90 -33.12
CA THR A 88 2.91 -7.00 -34.42
C THR A 88 3.87 -7.41 -35.55
N ALA A 89 5.10 -6.88 -35.54
CA ALA A 89 6.15 -7.23 -36.51
C ALA A 89 6.62 -8.70 -36.42
N GLU A 90 6.55 -9.33 -35.24
CA GLU A 90 6.93 -10.74 -35.06
C GLU A 90 5.83 -11.72 -35.44
N VAL A 91 4.57 -11.27 -35.52
CA VAL A 91 3.43 -12.15 -35.78
C VAL A 91 3.53 -12.78 -37.17
N ASP A 92 3.75 -11.99 -38.21
CA ASP A 92 3.86 -12.50 -39.59
C ASP A 92 5.13 -13.36 -39.80
N MET A 93 6.15 -13.16 -38.97
CA MET A 93 7.39 -13.96 -39.03
C MET A 93 7.29 -15.31 -38.32
N ARG A 94 6.43 -15.42 -37.30
CA ARG A 94 6.37 -16.60 -36.42
C ARG A 94 5.04 -17.34 -36.43
N CYS A 95 3.97 -16.74 -36.92
CA CYS A 95 2.61 -17.25 -36.82
C CYS A 95 1.97 -17.43 -38.21
N PHE A 96 1.01 -18.34 -38.32
CA PHE A 96 0.19 -18.49 -39.52
C PHE A 96 -1.30 -18.55 -39.16
N ILE A 97 -2.11 -17.83 -39.93
CA ILE A 97 -3.56 -17.76 -39.76
C ILE A 97 -4.23 -19.09 -40.14
N GLU A 98 -5.25 -19.48 -39.38
CA GLU A 98 -6.08 -20.65 -39.69
C GLU A 98 -7.48 -20.22 -40.13
N LEU A 99 -7.75 -20.39 -41.43
CA LEU A 99 -9.02 -19.97 -42.06
C LEU A 99 -10.19 -20.91 -41.71
N ASP A 100 -9.92 -22.17 -41.34
CA ASP A 100 -10.93 -23.21 -41.09
C ASP A 100 -10.93 -23.66 -39.61
N SER A 101 -10.68 -22.73 -38.69
CA SER A 101 -10.52 -22.99 -37.24
C SER A 101 -11.71 -23.75 -36.62
N ALA A 102 -12.94 -23.39 -36.99
CA ALA A 102 -14.16 -24.03 -36.48
C ALA A 102 -14.22 -25.54 -36.78
N LYS A 103 -13.80 -25.97 -37.98
CA LYS A 103 -13.77 -27.39 -38.35
C LYS A 103 -12.71 -28.15 -37.55
N ILE A 104 -11.56 -27.55 -37.31
CA ILE A 104 -10.46 -28.14 -36.55
C ILE A 104 -10.87 -28.32 -35.09
N ILE A 105 -11.49 -27.30 -34.50
CA ILE A 105 -12.02 -27.33 -33.13
C ILE A 105 -13.09 -28.43 -33.01
N GLN A 106 -14.06 -28.48 -33.93
CA GLN A 106 -15.09 -29.54 -33.93
C GLN A 106 -14.49 -30.94 -34.06
N LYS A 107 -13.49 -31.13 -34.94
CA LYS A 107 -12.80 -32.41 -35.09
C LYS A 107 -12.07 -32.83 -33.82
N PHE A 108 -11.47 -31.86 -33.12
CA PHE A 108 -10.81 -32.10 -31.84
C PHE A 108 -11.81 -32.47 -30.74
N VAL A 109 -12.89 -31.70 -30.61
CA VAL A 109 -14.01 -31.98 -29.69
C VAL A 109 -14.58 -33.37 -29.94
N GLY A 110 -14.82 -33.74 -31.21
CA GLY A 110 -15.31 -35.08 -31.59
C GLY A 110 -14.37 -36.21 -31.18
N ARG A 111 -13.05 -36.06 -31.41
CA ARG A 111 -12.04 -37.04 -30.95
C ARG A 111 -12.06 -37.21 -29.43
N LYS A 112 -12.19 -36.12 -28.69
CA LYS A 112 -12.24 -36.15 -27.21
C LYS A 112 -13.51 -36.83 -26.70
N GLN A 113 -14.65 -36.57 -27.33
CA GLN A 113 -15.91 -37.28 -27.04
C GLN A 113 -15.77 -38.78 -27.29
N GLU A 114 -15.18 -39.19 -28.42
CA GLU A 114 -14.94 -40.60 -28.76
C GLU A 114 -14.02 -41.30 -27.73
N MET A 115 -12.96 -40.61 -27.28
CA MET A 115 -12.07 -41.12 -26.22
C MET A 115 -12.82 -41.33 -24.90
N ILE A 116 -13.67 -40.37 -24.49
CA ILE A 116 -14.48 -40.48 -23.27
C ILE A 116 -15.47 -41.66 -23.41
N GLN A 117 -16.15 -41.78 -24.55
CA GLN A 117 -17.07 -42.90 -24.81
C GLN A 117 -16.35 -44.25 -24.80
N THR A 118 -15.14 -44.32 -25.36
CA THR A 118 -14.33 -45.55 -25.33
C THR A 118 -13.88 -45.89 -23.91
N ALA A 119 -13.47 -44.90 -23.11
CA ALA A 119 -13.08 -45.11 -21.72
C ALA A 119 -14.26 -45.55 -20.85
N LEU A 120 -15.44 -44.92 -21.03
CA LEU A 120 -16.68 -45.32 -20.38
C LEU A 120 -17.11 -46.73 -20.80
N GLY A 121 -17.06 -47.05 -22.09
CA GLY A 121 -17.38 -48.38 -22.61
C GLY A 121 -16.46 -49.47 -22.05
N LYS A 122 -15.15 -49.21 -21.94
CA LYS A 122 -14.20 -50.12 -21.27
C LYS A 122 -14.54 -50.30 -19.78
N LEU A 123 -14.91 -49.24 -19.09
CA LEU A 123 -15.31 -49.28 -17.69
C LEU A 123 -16.62 -50.07 -17.51
N GLN A 124 -17.60 -49.85 -18.40
CA GLN A 124 -18.87 -50.57 -18.42
C GLN A 124 -18.66 -52.07 -18.68
N LEU A 125 -17.89 -52.44 -19.71
CA LEU A 125 -17.56 -53.84 -20.01
C LEU A 125 -16.84 -54.51 -18.83
N LYS A 126 -15.87 -53.83 -18.20
CA LYS A 126 -15.15 -54.37 -17.04
C LYS A 126 -16.06 -54.50 -15.82
N SER A 127 -16.98 -53.54 -15.61
CA SER A 127 -17.98 -53.62 -14.53
C SER A 127 -19.04 -54.70 -14.76
N ALA A 128 -19.45 -54.94 -16.01
CA ALA A 128 -20.39 -55.99 -16.37
C ALA A 128 -19.76 -57.38 -16.28
N GLY A 129 -18.49 -57.53 -16.69
CA GLY A 129 -17.72 -58.76 -16.49
C GLY A 129 -17.51 -59.13 -15.02
N LEU A 130 -17.60 -58.14 -14.12
CA LEU A 130 -17.58 -58.31 -12.67
C LEU A 130 -18.98 -58.37 -12.04
N GLY A 131 -20.05 -58.48 -12.85
CA GLY A 131 -21.44 -58.60 -12.36
C GLY A 131 -22.02 -57.35 -11.67
N LEU A 132 -21.34 -56.21 -11.73
CA LEU A 132 -21.74 -54.97 -11.03
C LEU A 132 -22.81 -54.17 -11.79
N MET A 133 -23.01 -54.41 -13.09
CA MET A 133 -23.98 -53.72 -13.94
C MET A 133 -24.58 -54.66 -14.99
N LYS A 134 -25.88 -54.49 -15.30
CA LYS A 134 -26.51 -55.06 -16.51
C LYS A 134 -26.27 -54.09 -17.67
N LEU A 135 -25.73 -54.59 -18.78
CA LEU A 135 -25.66 -53.82 -20.03
C LEU A 135 -27.06 -53.79 -20.66
N ASP A 136 -27.64 -52.60 -20.79
CA ASP A 136 -28.85 -52.37 -21.58
C ASP A 136 -28.53 -52.49 -23.08
N SER A 137 -28.31 -53.73 -23.53
CA SER A 137 -28.39 -54.08 -24.94
C SER A 137 -29.54 -55.05 -25.10
N GLN A 138 -30.56 -54.59 -25.84
CA GLN A 138 -31.76 -55.36 -26.19
C GLN A 138 -31.40 -56.72 -26.77
N GLN A 139 -31.48 -57.76 -25.96
CA GLN A 139 -31.96 -59.09 -26.31
C GLN A 139 -32.19 -59.88 -25.02
N GLU A 140 -33.45 -60.08 -24.69
CA GLU A 140 -33.88 -61.08 -23.72
C GLU A 140 -33.51 -62.47 -24.25
N GLN A 141 -32.60 -63.17 -23.56
CA GLN A 141 -32.71 -64.57 -23.15
C GLN A 141 -31.39 -65.05 -22.51
N SER A 142 -31.49 -65.54 -21.26
CA SER A 142 -30.53 -66.33 -20.46
C SER A 142 -29.06 -65.84 -20.49
N ASP A 143 -28.50 -65.21 -19.46
CA ASP A 143 -28.12 -65.89 -18.22
C ASP A 143 -27.63 -64.85 -17.19
N SER A 144 -28.52 -64.24 -16.41
CA SER A 144 -28.09 -63.49 -15.21
C SER A 144 -27.90 -64.38 -13.99
N ALA A 145 -28.14 -65.69 -14.13
CA ALA A 145 -27.97 -66.67 -13.06
C ALA A 145 -26.66 -67.47 -13.18
N SER A 146 -26.01 -67.51 -14.35
CA SER A 146 -24.85 -68.39 -14.56
C SER A 146 -23.57 -67.92 -13.88
N THR A 147 -23.39 -66.61 -13.68
CA THR A 147 -22.20 -66.08 -12.97
C THR A 147 -22.34 -66.20 -11.45
N GLU A 148 -23.55 -66.04 -10.89
CA GLU A 148 -23.79 -66.31 -9.46
C GLU A 148 -23.71 -67.81 -9.14
N LEU A 149 -24.15 -68.69 -10.06
CA LEU A 149 -24.07 -70.15 -9.87
C LEU A 149 -22.69 -70.76 -10.18
N ALA A 150 -21.86 -70.14 -11.03
CA ALA A 150 -20.48 -70.61 -11.28
C ALA A 150 -19.51 -70.35 -10.11
N ILE A 151 -19.85 -69.40 -9.22
CA ILE A 151 -19.04 -69.06 -8.04
C ILE A 151 -19.12 -70.16 -6.96
N HIS A 152 -20.08 -71.09 -7.05
CA HIS A 152 -20.27 -72.14 -6.04
C HIS A 152 -19.54 -73.46 -6.32
N SER A 153 -18.78 -73.61 -7.42
CA SER A 153 -18.22 -74.94 -7.80
C SER A 153 -16.73 -75.16 -7.54
N THR A 154 -15.91 -74.11 -7.28
CA THR A 154 -14.49 -74.26 -6.90
C THR A 154 -13.95 -73.04 -6.13
N ASP A 155 -13.24 -73.25 -5.01
CA ASP A 155 -12.63 -72.19 -4.18
C ASP A 155 -11.65 -71.27 -4.95
N THR A 156 -10.99 -71.78 -5.99
CA THR A 156 -10.03 -71.02 -6.81
C THR A 156 -10.67 -69.90 -7.63
N VAL A 157 -11.92 -70.07 -8.08
CA VAL A 157 -12.66 -69.06 -8.86
C VAL A 157 -13.15 -67.89 -7.99
N LEU A 158 -13.35 -68.15 -6.69
CA LEU A 158 -13.85 -67.17 -5.73
C LEU A 158 -12.76 -66.20 -5.27
N GLU A 159 -11.51 -66.68 -5.15
CA GLU A 159 -10.35 -65.83 -4.89
C GLU A 159 -9.99 -64.94 -6.10
N GLU A 160 -9.95 -65.49 -7.32
CA GLU A 160 -9.69 -64.73 -8.55
C GLU A 160 -10.73 -63.61 -8.78
N TYR A 161 -12.01 -63.90 -8.52
CA TYR A 161 -13.08 -62.90 -8.60
C TYR A 161 -12.94 -61.79 -7.56
N LYS A 162 -12.58 -62.15 -6.32
CA LYS A 162 -12.32 -61.18 -5.24
C LYS A 162 -11.10 -60.31 -5.53
N GLU A 163 -10.03 -60.88 -6.06
CA GLU A 163 -8.85 -60.14 -6.52
C GLU A 163 -9.21 -59.19 -7.67
N GLY A 164 -10.02 -59.63 -8.65
CA GLY A 164 -10.52 -58.80 -9.74
C GLY A 164 -11.38 -57.61 -9.27
N LEU A 165 -12.21 -57.81 -8.25
CA LEU A 165 -13.00 -56.73 -7.61
C LEU A 165 -12.12 -55.74 -6.85
N LEU A 166 -11.10 -56.22 -6.13
CA LEU A 166 -10.14 -55.37 -5.42
C LEU A 166 -9.28 -54.56 -6.38
N GLU A 167 -8.77 -55.18 -7.45
CA GLU A 167 -8.02 -54.48 -8.50
C GLU A 167 -8.90 -53.45 -9.22
N PHE A 168 -10.17 -53.77 -9.44
CA PHE A 168 -11.11 -52.84 -10.04
C PHE A 168 -11.33 -51.61 -9.17
N ARG A 169 -11.62 -51.81 -7.88
CA ARG A 169 -11.86 -50.74 -6.89
C ARG A 169 -10.62 -49.88 -6.66
N ASP A 170 -9.45 -50.50 -6.48
CA ASP A 170 -8.26 -49.82 -5.96
C ASP A 170 -7.38 -49.22 -7.07
N LYS A 171 -7.41 -49.77 -8.29
CA LYS A 171 -6.54 -49.32 -9.39
C LYS A 171 -7.31 -48.85 -10.61
N THR A 172 -8.15 -49.71 -11.20
CA THR A 172 -8.69 -49.39 -12.53
C THR A 172 -9.82 -48.38 -12.53
N TYR A 173 -10.69 -48.37 -11.51
CA TYR A 173 -11.74 -47.36 -11.38
C TYR A 173 -11.17 -45.95 -11.09
N PRO A 174 -10.29 -45.75 -10.08
CA PRO A 174 -9.68 -44.44 -9.83
C PRO A 174 -8.90 -43.91 -11.03
N ALA A 175 -8.07 -44.73 -11.66
CA ALA A 175 -7.28 -44.33 -12.83
C ALA A 175 -8.16 -43.95 -14.02
N THR A 176 -9.22 -44.71 -14.30
CA THR A 176 -10.14 -44.39 -15.41
C THR A 176 -10.99 -43.15 -15.10
N LYS A 177 -11.42 -42.98 -13.84
CA LYS A 177 -12.13 -41.78 -13.39
C LYS A 177 -11.25 -40.52 -13.53
N GLU A 178 -9.98 -40.59 -13.15
CA GLU A 178 -9.03 -39.49 -13.30
C GLU A 178 -8.81 -39.13 -14.78
N LEU A 179 -8.64 -40.14 -15.65
CA LEU A 179 -8.56 -39.93 -17.10
C LEU A 179 -9.81 -39.25 -17.66
N ILE A 180 -11.01 -39.71 -17.28
CA ILE A 180 -12.28 -39.12 -17.72
C ILE A 180 -12.39 -37.66 -17.25
N HIS A 181 -12.08 -37.36 -15.98
CA HIS A 181 -12.12 -35.98 -15.47
C HIS A 181 -11.15 -35.06 -16.21
N LYS A 182 -9.93 -35.53 -16.52
CA LYS A 182 -8.95 -34.77 -17.30
C LYS A 182 -9.47 -34.48 -18.71
N GLU A 183 -10.04 -35.47 -19.39
CA GLU A 183 -10.56 -35.30 -20.75
C GLU A 183 -11.82 -34.42 -20.78
N ILE A 184 -12.71 -34.50 -19.77
CA ILE A 184 -13.87 -33.61 -19.63
C ILE A 184 -13.44 -32.15 -19.45
N SER A 185 -12.39 -31.89 -18.65
CA SER A 185 -11.85 -30.53 -18.45
C SER A 185 -11.30 -29.94 -19.76
N ILE A 186 -10.60 -30.76 -20.55
CA ILE A 186 -10.11 -30.34 -21.88
C ILE A 186 -11.30 -30.11 -22.82
N LEU A 187 -12.29 -31.01 -22.81
CA LEU A 187 -13.49 -30.89 -23.63
C LEU A 187 -14.26 -29.59 -23.35
N SER A 188 -14.51 -29.27 -22.08
CA SER A 188 -15.25 -28.06 -21.70
C SER A 188 -14.50 -26.79 -22.10
N ALA A 189 -13.17 -26.76 -21.93
CA ALA A 189 -12.31 -25.66 -22.38
C ALA A 189 -12.42 -25.43 -23.90
N TRP A 190 -12.35 -26.50 -24.69
CA TRP A 190 -12.43 -26.38 -26.15
C TRP A 190 -13.85 -26.14 -26.67
N MET A 191 -14.88 -26.53 -25.93
CA MET A 191 -16.27 -26.13 -26.22
C MET A 191 -16.50 -24.63 -25.98
N SER A 192 -15.87 -24.05 -24.94
CA SER A 192 -15.95 -22.60 -24.66
C SER A 192 -14.98 -21.75 -25.48
N ALA A 193 -14.11 -22.36 -26.29
CA ALA A 193 -13.11 -21.66 -27.11
C ALA A 193 -13.71 -20.56 -28.00
N ASN A 194 -14.89 -20.79 -28.60
CA ASN A 194 -15.57 -19.80 -29.44
C ASN A 194 -16.11 -18.60 -28.64
N MET A 195 -16.29 -18.74 -27.33
CA MET A 195 -16.70 -17.63 -26.46
C MET A 195 -15.55 -16.68 -26.18
N ILE A 196 -14.30 -17.14 -26.27
CA ILE A 196 -13.12 -16.30 -25.98
C ILE A 196 -13.05 -15.10 -26.95
N GLY A 197 -13.26 -15.34 -28.25
CA GLY A 197 -13.30 -14.25 -29.24
C GLY A 197 -14.48 -13.28 -29.05
N LEU A 198 -15.62 -13.78 -28.56
CA LEU A 198 -16.78 -12.93 -28.23
C LEU A 198 -16.52 -12.09 -26.97
N GLU A 199 -15.97 -12.69 -25.92
CA GLU A 199 -15.56 -11.98 -24.70
C GLU A 199 -14.55 -10.89 -25.02
N ALA A 200 -13.52 -11.21 -25.80
CA ALA A 200 -12.53 -10.28 -26.31
C ALA A 200 -13.16 -9.11 -27.10
N SER A 201 -14.17 -9.39 -27.95
CA SER A 201 -14.87 -8.33 -28.69
C SER A 201 -15.69 -7.38 -27.80
N LEU A 202 -16.04 -7.80 -26.57
CA LEU A 202 -16.75 -6.99 -25.59
C LEU A 202 -15.82 -6.12 -24.74
N GLU A 203 -14.52 -6.45 -24.64
CA GLU A 203 -13.55 -5.69 -23.85
C GLU A 203 -13.46 -4.21 -24.27
N PRO A 204 -13.36 -3.85 -25.57
CA PRO A 204 -13.33 -2.45 -26.00
C PRO A 204 -14.60 -1.66 -25.63
N VAL A 205 -15.76 -2.34 -25.58
CA VAL A 205 -17.02 -1.73 -25.13
C VAL A 205 -16.95 -1.42 -23.63
N GLY A 206 -16.44 -2.36 -22.83
CA GLY A 206 -16.20 -2.16 -21.40
C GLY A 206 -15.22 -1.01 -21.13
N GLU A 207 -14.13 -0.91 -21.90
CA GLU A 207 -13.18 0.20 -21.81
C GLU A 207 -13.80 1.54 -22.22
N SER A 208 -14.63 1.55 -23.27
CA SER A 208 -15.36 2.75 -23.70
C SER A 208 -16.31 3.24 -22.62
N ILE A 209 -17.03 2.33 -21.95
CA ILE A 209 -17.90 2.67 -20.81
C ILE A 209 -17.07 3.28 -19.67
N LYS A 210 -15.92 2.70 -19.33
CA LYS A 210 -15.01 3.27 -18.31
C LYS A 210 -14.54 4.67 -18.70
N LYS A 211 -14.16 4.90 -19.96
CA LYS A 211 -13.75 6.22 -20.48
C LYS A 211 -14.91 7.24 -20.40
N ILE A 212 -16.14 6.82 -20.70
CA ILE A 212 -17.34 7.68 -20.57
C ILE A 212 -17.59 8.02 -19.10
N GLN A 213 -17.52 7.04 -18.21
CA GLN A 213 -17.71 7.25 -16.78
C GLN A 213 -16.67 8.23 -16.21
N GLY A 214 -15.38 8.05 -16.53
CA GLY A 214 -14.34 8.99 -16.10
C GLY A 214 -14.53 10.42 -16.63
N LYS A 215 -15.04 10.57 -17.86
CA LYS A 215 -15.43 11.90 -18.39
C LYS A 215 -16.61 12.50 -17.64
N LEU A 216 -17.60 11.68 -17.29
CA LEU A 216 -18.77 12.12 -16.52
C LEU A 216 -18.36 12.56 -15.11
N GLU A 217 -17.48 11.82 -14.45
CA GLU A 217 -16.87 12.19 -13.17
C GLU A 217 -16.11 13.52 -13.27
N THR A 218 -15.30 13.71 -14.31
CA THR A 218 -14.58 14.97 -14.56
C THR A 218 -15.54 16.16 -14.77
N ILE A 219 -16.63 15.96 -15.52
CA ILE A 219 -17.66 16.99 -15.73
C ILE A 219 -18.39 17.29 -14.41
N SER A 220 -18.70 16.26 -13.63
CA SER A 220 -19.34 16.39 -12.32
C SER A 220 -18.48 17.22 -11.35
N LEU A 221 -17.17 16.97 -11.32
CA LEU A 221 -16.19 17.76 -10.55
C LEU A 221 -16.09 19.19 -11.07
N TYR A 222 -16.00 19.39 -12.39
CA TYR A 222 -15.95 20.73 -12.99
C TYR A 222 -17.19 21.56 -12.65
N ALA A 223 -18.39 20.97 -12.77
CA ALA A 223 -19.66 21.61 -12.41
C ALA A 223 -19.88 21.69 -10.89
N GLY A 224 -19.11 20.90 -10.12
CA GLY A 224 -19.18 20.67 -8.69
C GLY A 224 -20.55 20.28 -8.20
N LEU A 225 -21.11 19.27 -8.85
CA LEU A 225 -22.34 18.59 -8.41
C LEU A 225 -22.11 17.82 -7.10
N THR A 226 -20.87 17.43 -6.83
CA THR A 226 -20.42 16.70 -5.64
C THR A 226 -19.70 17.59 -4.63
N GLU A 227 -19.81 18.92 -4.77
CA GLU A 227 -19.13 19.87 -3.91
C GLU A 227 -20.08 20.48 -2.89
N GLU A 228 -19.68 20.49 -1.62
CA GLU A 228 -20.38 21.22 -0.58
C GLU A 228 -19.56 22.44 -0.14
N LEU A 229 -20.17 23.63 -0.23
CA LEU A 229 -19.54 24.90 0.13
C LEU A 229 -20.14 25.47 1.42
N LEU A 230 -19.30 25.62 2.44
CA LEU A 230 -19.66 26.23 3.72
C LEU A 230 -18.93 27.56 3.93
N HIS A 231 -19.69 28.63 4.18
CA HIS A 231 -19.14 29.95 4.47
C HIS A 231 -18.80 30.05 5.97
N VAL A 232 -17.51 29.89 6.30
CA VAL A 232 -17.03 29.82 7.69
C VAL A 232 -16.92 31.22 8.31
N ARG A 233 -16.33 32.18 7.58
CA ARG A 233 -16.13 33.56 8.05
C ARG A 233 -16.54 34.55 6.97
N LYS A 234 -17.45 35.46 7.32
CA LYS A 234 -17.90 36.56 6.45
C LYS A 234 -17.05 37.81 6.69
N GLY A 235 -16.69 38.51 5.62
CA GLY A 235 -15.94 39.75 5.66
C GLY A 235 -15.79 40.38 4.28
N LYS A 236 -14.87 41.34 4.15
CA LYS A 236 -14.61 42.01 2.87
C LYS A 236 -13.80 41.12 1.91
N PRO A 237 -14.20 41.02 0.62
CA PRO A 237 -13.42 40.30 -0.38
C PRO A 237 -12.09 41.01 -0.65
N ALA A 238 -11.09 40.25 -1.13
CA ALA A 238 -9.82 40.83 -1.57
C ALA A 238 -9.98 41.63 -2.87
N ASN A 239 -9.01 42.50 -3.16
CA ASN A 239 -8.97 43.24 -4.42
C ASN A 239 -8.84 42.31 -5.64
N ILE A 240 -9.26 42.79 -6.81
CA ILE A 240 -9.27 42.03 -8.07
C ILE A 240 -7.87 41.69 -8.59
N ASP A 241 -6.90 42.57 -8.35
CA ASP A 241 -5.52 42.44 -8.85
C ASP A 241 -4.65 41.50 -7.99
N GLU A 242 -5.16 41.06 -6.84
CA GLU A 242 -4.44 40.15 -5.95
C GLU A 242 -4.26 38.77 -6.59
N LYS A 243 -3.03 38.24 -6.52
CA LYS A 243 -2.72 36.91 -7.03
C LYS A 243 -3.29 35.82 -6.13
N ILE A 244 -3.68 34.70 -6.72
CA ILE A 244 -4.15 33.52 -6.00
C ILE A 244 -2.93 32.70 -5.58
N ASN A 245 -2.74 32.49 -4.29
CA ASN A 245 -1.63 31.71 -3.75
C ASN A 245 -2.15 30.33 -3.35
N ILE A 246 -1.61 29.28 -3.95
CA ILE A 246 -2.02 27.89 -3.71
C ILE A 246 -0.87 27.18 -3.03
N PHE A 247 -1.10 26.70 -1.82
CA PHE A 247 -0.14 25.86 -1.11
C PHE A 247 -0.27 24.43 -1.62
N GLN A 248 0.81 23.89 -2.17
CA GLN A 248 0.78 22.56 -2.77
C GLN A 248 0.81 21.44 -1.73
N GLN A 249 1.46 21.65 -0.60
CA GLN A 249 1.55 20.63 0.44
C GLN A 249 0.25 20.54 1.24
N LEU A 250 -0.26 19.31 1.38
CA LEU A 250 -1.40 19.00 2.23
C LEU A 250 -1.04 19.25 3.71
N LEU A 251 -1.89 20.01 4.40
CA LEU A 251 -1.75 20.23 5.84
C LEU A 251 -2.65 19.29 6.63
N TYR A 252 -2.29 19.02 7.88
CA TYR A 252 -3.08 18.14 8.74
C TYR A 252 -3.69 18.94 9.88
N MET A 253 -5.01 18.83 10.07
CA MET A 253 -5.74 19.67 11.01
C MET A 253 -5.34 19.42 12.47
N ASP A 254 -5.06 18.17 12.83
CA ASP A 254 -4.58 17.77 14.16
C ASP A 254 -3.18 18.35 14.46
N GLU A 255 -2.27 18.27 13.49
CA GLU A 255 -0.91 18.81 13.56
C GLU A 255 -0.90 20.34 13.73
N GLU A 256 -1.75 21.03 12.97
CA GLU A 256 -1.79 22.50 12.95
C GLU A 256 -2.50 23.12 14.15
N SER A 257 -3.50 22.44 14.70
CA SER A 257 -4.35 23.01 15.74
C SER A 257 -3.97 22.55 17.15
N LEU A 258 -3.33 21.39 17.29
CA LEU A 258 -3.09 20.70 18.56
C LEU A 258 -4.34 20.63 19.47
N LEU A 259 -5.54 20.72 18.88
CA LEU A 259 -6.81 20.67 19.60
C LEU A 259 -6.99 19.30 20.26
N SER A 260 -7.41 19.29 21.52
CA SER A 260 -7.70 18.07 22.29
C SER A 260 -6.55 17.04 22.29
N TYR A 261 -5.31 17.52 22.37
CA TYR A 261 -4.12 16.66 22.35
C TYR A 261 -4.15 15.55 23.42
N SER A 262 -4.60 15.85 24.64
CA SER A 262 -4.77 14.90 25.76
C SER A 262 -5.70 13.72 25.44
N ASP A 263 -6.57 13.86 24.45
CA ASP A 263 -7.52 12.84 23.98
C ASP A 263 -7.11 12.22 22.64
N GLY A 264 -5.84 12.37 22.25
CA GLY A 264 -5.25 11.77 21.06
C GLY A 264 -5.42 12.62 19.79
N GLY A 265 -5.63 13.92 19.97
CA GLY A 265 -5.84 14.88 18.88
C GLY A 265 -7.25 14.85 18.30
N MET A 266 -7.43 15.65 17.25
CA MET A 266 -8.71 15.91 16.60
C MET A 266 -9.26 14.69 15.84
N GLU A 267 -10.58 14.61 15.72
CA GLU A 267 -11.31 13.67 14.85
C GLU A 267 -12.23 14.43 13.89
N PHE A 268 -12.81 13.73 12.91
CA PHE A 268 -13.78 14.30 11.96
C PHE A 268 -14.94 15.05 12.66
N LYS A 269 -15.40 14.58 13.82
CA LYS A 269 -16.47 15.22 14.61
C LYS A 269 -16.12 16.63 15.07
N ASP A 270 -14.83 16.95 15.18
CA ASP A 270 -14.33 18.22 15.71
C ASP A 270 -14.06 19.27 14.62
N ILE A 271 -14.41 19.00 13.35
CA ILE A 271 -14.20 19.96 12.24
C ILE A 271 -14.81 21.33 12.54
N HIS A 272 -15.97 21.39 13.20
CA HIS A 272 -16.56 22.66 13.62
C HIS A 272 -15.72 23.41 14.67
N ALA A 273 -15.03 22.70 15.55
CA ALA A 273 -14.11 23.28 16.51
C ALA A 273 -12.85 23.82 15.80
N PHE A 274 -12.33 23.08 14.81
CA PHE A 274 -11.23 23.53 13.96
C PHE A 274 -11.59 24.80 13.19
N ASN A 275 -12.77 24.85 12.57
CA ASN A 275 -13.27 26.04 11.88
C ASN A 275 -13.27 27.28 12.78
N LYS A 276 -13.75 27.14 14.02
CA LYS A 276 -13.72 28.22 15.02
C LYS A 276 -12.29 28.60 15.44
N TRP A 277 -11.40 27.62 15.58
CA TRP A 277 -10.00 27.84 15.92
C TRP A 277 -9.24 28.59 14.81
N LEU A 278 -9.50 28.22 13.55
CA LEU A 278 -8.89 28.84 12.36
C LEU A 278 -9.37 30.28 12.16
N CYS A 279 -10.60 30.61 12.60
CA CYS A 279 -11.12 31.98 12.54
C CYS A 279 -10.41 32.97 13.47
N LYS A 280 -9.61 32.51 14.45
CA LYS A 280 -8.85 33.41 15.33
C LYS A 280 -7.79 34.16 14.51
N PRO A 281 -7.62 35.49 14.69
CA PRO A 281 -6.71 36.29 13.86
C PRO A 281 -5.29 35.73 13.75
N GLU A 282 -4.70 35.31 14.87
CA GLU A 282 -3.35 34.73 14.92
C GLU A 282 -3.21 33.46 14.05
N ASN A 283 -4.20 32.57 14.08
CA ASN A 283 -4.17 31.32 13.30
C ASN A 283 -4.52 31.58 11.84
N PHE A 284 -5.49 32.46 11.60
CA PHE A 284 -5.96 32.82 10.27
C PHE A 284 -4.82 33.41 9.42
N GLU A 285 -4.07 34.35 9.98
CA GLU A 285 -2.94 34.98 9.28
C GLU A 285 -1.71 34.06 9.21
N ARG A 286 -1.52 33.17 10.18
CA ARG A 286 -0.42 32.19 10.15
C ARG A 286 -0.61 31.13 9.08
N ILE A 287 -1.82 30.58 8.96
CA ILE A 287 -2.12 29.45 8.06
C ILE A 287 -2.44 29.94 6.65
N LEU A 288 -3.15 31.06 6.53
CA LEU A 288 -3.59 31.62 5.25
C LEU A 288 -3.00 33.02 5.08
N PRO A 289 -1.69 33.20 4.91
CA PRO A 289 -1.04 34.51 5.04
C PRO A 289 -1.44 35.53 3.97
N PHE A 290 -1.78 35.09 2.75
CA PHE A 290 -2.10 36.00 1.65
C PHE A 290 -3.59 36.29 1.52
N PRO A 291 -3.99 37.46 0.98
CA PRO A 291 -5.41 37.82 0.81
C PRO A 291 -6.23 36.82 -0.02
N LYS A 292 -5.67 36.25 -1.09
CA LYS A 292 -6.27 35.12 -1.82
C LYS A 292 -5.39 33.90 -1.64
N THR A 293 -5.84 32.96 -0.81
CA THR A 293 -5.07 31.75 -0.46
C THR A 293 -5.95 30.51 -0.54
N ILE A 294 -5.42 29.43 -1.11
CA ILE A 294 -6.04 28.11 -1.14
C ILE A 294 -5.10 27.11 -0.44
N VAL A 295 -5.63 26.37 0.53
CA VAL A 295 -4.90 25.33 1.26
C VAL A 295 -5.77 24.10 1.41
N ALA A 296 -5.22 22.93 1.12
CA ALA A 296 -5.88 21.66 1.40
C ALA A 296 -5.49 21.14 2.78
N PHE A 297 -6.49 20.60 3.47
CA PHE A 297 -6.36 20.03 4.80
C PHE A 297 -6.91 18.61 4.83
N GLN A 298 -6.15 17.68 5.38
CA GLN A 298 -6.66 16.38 5.81
C GLN A 298 -6.89 16.40 7.32
N VAL A 299 -7.89 15.64 7.79
CA VAL A 299 -8.19 15.61 9.23
C VAL A 299 -6.98 15.11 10.02
N ARG A 300 -6.34 14.01 9.57
CA ARG A 300 -5.16 13.42 10.21
C ARG A 300 -4.22 12.75 9.22
N ARG A 301 -2.91 12.78 9.52
CA ARG A 301 -1.90 12.00 8.78
C ARG A 301 -1.80 10.55 9.25
N LYS A 302 -1.88 10.35 10.57
CA LYS A 302 -1.66 9.06 11.24
C LYS A 302 -2.94 8.54 11.87
N THR A 303 -3.14 7.23 11.74
CA THR A 303 -4.26 6.51 12.37
C THR A 303 -4.31 6.76 13.87
N LYS A 304 -5.49 7.12 14.39
CA LYS A 304 -5.69 7.35 15.82
C LYS A 304 -5.76 6.02 16.58
N GLU A 305 -4.93 5.88 17.61
CA GLU A 305 -5.15 4.84 18.61
C GLU A 305 -6.27 5.24 19.57
N ARG A 306 -7.48 4.74 19.32
CA ARG A 306 -8.67 5.04 20.14
C ARG A 306 -8.61 4.31 21.49
N LYS A 307 -9.04 4.99 22.57
CA LYS A 307 -8.99 4.47 23.96
C LYS A 307 -9.95 3.29 24.20
N TYR A 308 -10.99 3.13 23.38
CA TYR A 308 -12.05 2.13 23.55
C TYR A 308 -12.00 1.05 22.45
N LYS A 309 -12.41 -0.18 22.80
CA LYS A 309 -12.67 -1.23 21.80
C LYS A 309 -13.93 -0.86 21.03
N LEU A 310 -13.75 -0.33 19.83
CA LEU A 310 -14.81 -0.13 18.85
C LEU A 310 -15.04 -1.42 18.05
N ASP A 311 -16.25 -1.57 17.55
CA ASP A 311 -16.55 -2.59 16.54
C ASP A 311 -15.69 -2.36 15.29
N LEU A 312 -15.37 -3.44 14.56
CA LEU A 312 -14.45 -3.42 13.42
C LEU A 312 -14.94 -2.46 12.33
N TRP A 313 -16.23 -2.50 12.02
CA TRP A 313 -16.85 -1.66 11.00
C TRP A 313 -16.84 -0.18 11.37
N VAL A 314 -17.21 0.16 12.61
CA VAL A 314 -17.15 1.53 13.12
C VAL A 314 -15.71 2.06 13.12
N ARG A 315 -14.72 1.20 13.39
CA ARG A 315 -13.32 1.59 13.32
C ARG A 315 -12.88 1.91 11.90
N ILE A 316 -13.23 1.07 10.93
CA ILE A 316 -12.91 1.28 9.51
C ILE A 316 -13.53 2.60 9.02
N GLU A 317 -14.81 2.82 9.30
CA GLU A 317 -15.52 4.03 8.91
C GLU A 317 -14.89 5.31 9.50
N LEU A 318 -14.53 5.28 10.79
CA LEU A 318 -13.85 6.42 11.41
C LEU A 318 -12.43 6.62 10.87
N GLU A 319 -11.73 5.56 10.48
CA GLU A 319 -10.41 5.65 9.83
C GLU A 319 -10.50 6.21 8.41
N GLU A 320 -11.57 5.94 7.68
CA GLU A 320 -11.87 6.56 6.38
C GLU A 320 -12.22 8.04 6.55
N GLN A 321 -13.05 8.39 7.53
CA GLN A 321 -13.38 9.79 7.83
C GLN A 321 -12.18 10.64 8.24
N ASP A 322 -11.18 10.03 8.91
CA ASP A 322 -9.93 10.70 9.27
C ASP A 322 -9.04 11.02 8.04
N LYS A 323 -9.29 10.37 6.90
CA LYS A 323 -8.57 10.59 5.64
C LYS A 323 -9.25 11.59 4.71
N LEU A 324 -10.47 12.02 5.02
CA LEU A 324 -11.17 13.00 4.22
C LEU A 324 -10.39 14.31 4.14
N THR A 325 -10.36 14.86 2.92
CA THR A 325 -9.63 16.07 2.59
C THR A 325 -10.58 17.22 2.28
N PHE A 326 -10.22 18.41 2.73
CA PHE A 326 -11.02 19.63 2.65
C PHE A 326 -10.21 20.77 2.06
N LEU A 327 -10.81 21.58 1.20
CA LEU A 327 -10.15 22.74 0.62
C LEU A 327 -10.64 24.02 1.32
N TYR A 328 -9.72 24.74 1.96
CA TYR A 328 -9.99 26.03 2.57
C TYR A 328 -9.59 27.15 1.62
N VAL A 329 -10.53 28.04 1.33
CA VAL A 329 -10.34 29.15 0.40
C VAL A 329 -10.55 30.48 1.11
N ARG A 330 -9.46 31.25 1.22
CA ARG A 330 -9.44 32.63 1.72
C ARG A 330 -9.61 33.61 0.57
N ASN A 331 -10.52 34.57 0.73
CA ASN A 331 -10.69 35.71 -0.16
C ASN A 331 -10.89 36.99 0.66
N GLY A 332 -9.80 37.69 0.93
CA GLY A 332 -9.73 38.84 1.82
C GLY A 332 -9.91 38.40 3.27
N GLU A 333 -11.03 38.78 3.86
CA GLU A 333 -11.47 38.35 5.19
C GLU A 333 -12.44 37.16 5.12
N ASN A 334 -12.94 36.81 3.92
CA ASN A 334 -13.83 35.68 3.75
C ASN A 334 -13.07 34.35 3.82
N LEU A 335 -13.67 33.37 4.47
CA LEU A 335 -13.18 31.99 4.54
C LEU A 335 -14.28 31.03 4.15
N TRP A 336 -13.99 30.20 3.17
CA TRP A 336 -14.86 29.15 2.67
C TRP A 336 -14.21 27.78 2.90
N LEU A 337 -15.05 26.81 3.23
CA LEU A 337 -14.71 25.40 3.32
C LEU A 337 -15.40 24.68 2.17
N LEU A 338 -14.63 24.00 1.34
CA LEU A 338 -15.12 23.13 0.28
C LEU A 338 -14.85 21.68 0.66
N SER A 339 -15.90 20.88 0.69
CA SER A 339 -15.84 19.42 0.77
C SER A 339 -16.07 18.83 -0.61
N THR A 340 -15.26 17.86 -1.01
CA THR A 340 -15.37 17.17 -2.30
C THR A 340 -15.18 15.68 -2.11
N ASP A 341 -15.84 14.86 -2.92
CA ASP A 341 -15.63 13.39 -2.94
C ASP A 341 -14.24 12.98 -3.44
N PHE A 342 -13.45 13.94 -3.94
CA PHE A 342 -12.08 13.71 -4.38
C PHE A 342 -11.10 13.82 -3.21
N GLU A 343 -10.29 12.77 -3.03
CA GLU A 343 -9.20 12.76 -2.05
C GLU A 343 -7.92 13.36 -2.66
N PHE A 344 -7.40 14.41 -2.03
CA PHE A 344 -6.13 15.01 -2.44
C PHE A 344 -4.94 14.18 -1.93
N GLY A 345 -3.92 14.01 -2.78
CA GLY A 345 -2.63 13.43 -2.37
C GLY A 345 -1.85 14.34 -1.41
N GLU A 346 -0.68 13.89 -0.96
CA GLU A 346 0.21 14.66 -0.07
C GLU A 346 0.61 16.01 -0.69
N PHE A 347 0.68 16.06 -2.01
CA PHE A 347 0.78 17.29 -2.77
C PHE A 347 -0.43 17.44 -3.69
N LEU A 348 -1.03 18.63 -3.73
CA LEU A 348 -2.08 19.00 -4.69
C LEU A 348 -1.60 18.86 -6.14
N TYR A 349 -0.30 19.04 -6.34
CA TYR A 349 0.39 18.77 -7.59
C TYR A 349 1.75 18.16 -7.24
N GLU A 350 1.92 16.87 -7.51
CA GLU A 350 3.18 16.19 -7.28
C GLU A 350 4.24 16.74 -8.23
N LYS A 351 5.48 16.87 -7.73
CA LYS A 351 6.61 17.16 -8.61
C LYS A 351 6.79 15.94 -9.51
N ARG A 352 6.33 16.07 -10.76
CA ARG A 352 6.32 15.03 -11.80
C ARG A 352 7.28 13.88 -11.50
N THR A 353 6.71 12.73 -11.11
CA THR A 353 7.45 11.47 -10.97
C THR A 353 8.04 11.04 -12.31
N ILE A 354 7.45 11.51 -13.41
CA ILE A 354 7.87 11.22 -14.78
C ILE A 354 8.61 12.43 -15.35
N PRO A 355 9.93 12.33 -15.60
CA PRO A 355 10.71 13.39 -16.21
C PRO A 355 10.37 13.52 -17.70
N TRP A 356 9.22 14.11 -18.02
CA TRP A 356 8.89 14.51 -19.40
C TRP A 356 9.73 15.73 -19.79
N ASP A 357 11.01 15.53 -20.07
CA ASP A 357 11.69 16.38 -21.03
C ASP A 357 11.35 15.80 -22.41
N VAL A 358 10.69 16.62 -23.24
CA VAL A 358 10.24 16.21 -24.58
C VAL A 358 11.41 15.76 -25.46
N ASN A 359 12.64 16.11 -25.07
CA ASN A 359 13.86 15.76 -25.80
C ASN A 359 14.67 14.63 -25.16
N SER A 360 14.32 14.12 -23.96
CA SER A 360 15.09 13.08 -23.31
C SER A 360 14.60 11.69 -23.68
N GLN A 361 15.53 10.77 -23.91
CA GLN A 361 15.20 9.37 -24.11
C GLN A 361 14.85 8.75 -22.75
N LEU A 362 13.63 8.22 -22.65
CA LEU A 362 13.10 7.63 -21.43
C LEU A 362 13.29 6.11 -21.41
N PHE A 363 13.58 5.61 -20.23
CA PHE A 363 13.64 4.19 -19.92
C PHE A 363 12.60 3.86 -18.86
N VAL A 364 11.92 2.73 -19.02
CA VAL A 364 10.84 2.29 -18.14
C VAL A 364 11.16 0.93 -17.53
N LYS A 365 10.86 0.82 -16.24
CA LYS A 365 10.73 -0.46 -15.54
C LYS A 365 9.26 -0.61 -15.14
N ALA A 366 8.56 -1.54 -15.77
CA ALA A 366 7.16 -1.82 -15.50
C ALA A 366 7.02 -3.07 -14.61
N GLU A 367 6.30 -2.94 -13.50
CA GLU A 367 5.84 -4.06 -12.70
C GLU A 367 4.48 -4.54 -13.20
N LEU A 368 4.46 -5.74 -13.76
CA LEU A 368 3.28 -6.33 -14.36
C LEU A 368 2.58 -7.28 -13.39
N TRP A 369 1.24 -7.24 -13.38
CA TRP A 369 0.42 -8.25 -12.71
C TRP A 369 -0.76 -8.60 -13.61
N MET A 370 -0.91 -9.90 -13.93
CA MET A 370 -1.95 -10.38 -14.85
C MET A 370 -2.05 -9.55 -16.14
N ARG A 371 -0.92 -9.07 -16.68
CA ARG A 371 -0.78 -8.24 -17.89
C ARG A 371 -1.19 -6.77 -17.77
N SER A 372 -1.54 -6.30 -16.57
CA SER A 372 -1.71 -4.87 -16.30
C SER A 372 -0.48 -4.31 -15.60
N VAL A 373 -0.10 -3.09 -15.97
CA VAL A 373 0.94 -2.33 -15.28
C VAL A 373 0.40 -1.86 -13.94
N LYS A 374 0.98 -2.38 -12.84
CA LYS A 374 0.65 -1.91 -11.48
C LYS A 374 1.45 -0.67 -11.13
N LYS A 375 2.69 -0.63 -11.58
CA LYS A 375 3.64 0.44 -11.30
C LYS A 375 4.59 0.55 -12.49
N ALA A 376 4.87 1.79 -12.91
CA ALA A 376 5.91 2.07 -13.88
C ALA A 376 6.87 3.11 -13.31
N GLU A 377 8.16 2.80 -13.34
CA GLU A 377 9.23 3.72 -12.95
C GLU A 377 9.96 4.21 -14.18
N PHE A 378 10.08 5.53 -14.32
CA PHE A 378 10.76 6.16 -15.45
C PHE A 378 12.10 6.76 -15.02
N LYS A 379 13.10 6.60 -15.87
CA LYS A 379 14.42 7.23 -15.74
C LYS A 379 14.84 7.83 -17.08
N ASP A 380 15.52 8.97 -17.03
CA ASP A 380 16.25 9.48 -18.17
C ASP A 380 17.56 8.69 -18.36
N GLU A 381 18.15 8.76 -19.55
CA GLU A 381 19.41 8.08 -19.86
C GLU A 381 20.53 8.46 -18.88
N THR A 382 20.61 9.74 -18.51
CA THR A 382 21.64 10.27 -17.58
C THR A 382 21.53 9.68 -16.17
N THR A 383 20.34 9.63 -15.59
CA THR A 383 20.15 9.00 -14.27
C THR A 383 20.39 7.50 -14.36
N LEU A 384 19.95 6.85 -15.45
CA LEU A 384 20.19 5.43 -15.65
C LEU A 384 21.70 5.13 -15.71
N ARG A 385 22.46 5.91 -16.47
CA ARG A 385 23.92 5.77 -16.58
C ARG A 385 24.62 5.95 -15.22
N ASN A 386 24.25 6.96 -14.45
CA ASN A 386 24.81 7.18 -13.11
C ASN A 386 24.52 6.00 -12.16
N LEU A 387 23.33 5.41 -12.27
CA LEU A 387 22.94 4.22 -11.50
C LEU A 387 23.76 2.99 -11.95
N TRP A 388 23.98 2.81 -13.24
CA TRP A 388 24.84 1.78 -13.80
C TRP A 388 26.27 1.86 -13.26
N GLU A 389 26.88 3.04 -13.29
CA GLU A 389 28.23 3.26 -12.76
C GLU A 389 28.32 2.96 -11.26
N THR A 390 27.30 3.38 -10.49
CA THR A 390 27.21 3.09 -9.05
C THR A 390 27.07 1.59 -8.78
N TRP A 391 26.27 0.89 -9.59
CA TRP A 391 26.04 -0.54 -9.48
C TRP A 391 27.29 -1.36 -9.84
N GLU A 392 27.98 -1.01 -10.92
CA GLU A 392 29.26 -1.65 -11.29
C GLU A 392 30.34 -1.42 -10.23
N GLY A 393 30.40 -0.20 -9.66
CA GLY A 393 31.27 0.12 -8.53
C GLY A 393 30.97 -0.73 -7.29
N LYS A 394 29.70 -0.97 -6.96
CA LYS A 394 29.32 -1.89 -5.87
C LYS A 394 29.69 -3.33 -6.21
N LYS A 395 29.42 -3.81 -7.43
CA LYS A 395 29.69 -5.19 -7.88
C LYS A 395 31.19 -5.51 -7.83
N THR A 396 32.05 -4.56 -8.19
CA THR A 396 33.51 -4.70 -8.08
C THR A 396 33.98 -4.79 -6.63
N VAL A 397 33.40 -4.01 -5.71
CA VAL A 397 33.66 -4.11 -4.26
C VAL A 397 33.22 -5.48 -3.69
N TYR A 398 32.05 -5.98 -4.09
CA TYR A 398 31.59 -7.31 -3.68
C TYR A 398 32.50 -8.43 -4.20
N ARG A 399 32.90 -8.35 -5.48
CA ARG A 399 33.81 -9.33 -6.10
C ARG A 399 35.19 -9.33 -5.44
N GLN A 400 35.69 -8.16 -5.03
CA GLN A 400 36.92 -8.06 -4.24
C GLN A 400 36.75 -8.68 -2.84
N LYS A 401 35.64 -8.42 -2.15
CA LYS A 401 35.37 -9.03 -0.82
C LYS A 401 35.23 -10.56 -0.87
N GLU A 402 34.63 -11.12 -1.92
CA GLU A 402 34.60 -12.57 -2.13
C GLU A 402 36.01 -13.16 -2.36
N LEU A 403 36.86 -12.45 -3.11
CA LEU A 403 38.26 -12.83 -3.35
C LEU A 403 39.13 -12.75 -2.08
N PHE A 404 38.83 -11.84 -1.15
CA PHE A 404 39.52 -11.74 0.15
C PHE A 404 38.95 -12.68 1.24
N GLY A 405 37.80 -13.32 1.00
CA GLY A 405 37.16 -14.26 1.92
C GLY A 405 37.82 -15.66 1.99
N SER A 406 38.77 -15.95 1.09
CA SER A 406 39.52 -17.21 1.06
C SER A 406 40.96 -17.06 1.59
N TYR A 407 41.13 -16.33 2.70
CA TYR A 407 42.40 -16.33 3.44
C TYR A 407 42.19 -17.08 4.75
N GLU A 408 42.66 -18.34 4.82
CA GLU A 408 42.76 -19.08 6.08
C GLU A 408 43.86 -18.44 6.94
N PRO A 409 43.56 -17.91 8.14
CA PRO A 409 44.62 -17.44 9.02
C PRO A 409 45.16 -18.62 9.84
N GLU A 410 46.39 -19.03 9.54
CA GLU A 410 47.19 -19.84 10.45
C GLU A 410 47.56 -19.00 11.68
N GLY A 411 46.85 -19.17 12.81
CA GLY A 411 47.28 -18.61 14.11
C GLY A 411 46.14 -18.27 15.08
N PRO A 412 46.34 -18.39 16.41
CA PRO A 412 45.25 -18.48 17.36
C PRO A 412 44.65 -17.11 17.73
N ALA A 413 43.32 -17.06 17.66
CA ALA A 413 42.38 -16.23 18.43
C ALA A 413 42.86 -14.82 18.82
N MET A 414 42.62 -13.84 17.94
CA MET A 414 42.67 -12.43 18.30
C MET A 414 41.25 -11.83 18.24
N ASN A 415 40.84 -11.26 19.37
CA ASN A 415 39.60 -10.52 19.65
C ASN A 415 39.07 -9.73 18.45
N ARG A 416 37.86 -10.07 17.98
CA ARG A 416 37.09 -9.23 17.07
C ARG A 416 36.18 -8.31 17.89
N SER A 417 36.51 -7.02 17.90
CA SER A 417 35.52 -5.96 18.12
C SER A 417 34.53 -6.01 16.95
N TRP A 418 33.26 -6.16 17.27
CA TRP A 418 32.17 -6.20 16.30
C TRP A 418 31.96 -4.78 15.73
N ASN A 419 32.20 -4.59 14.44
CA ASN A 419 31.65 -3.46 13.70
C ASN A 419 30.27 -3.88 13.18
N GLU A 420 29.23 -3.14 13.54
CA GLU A 420 27.81 -3.45 13.38
C GLU A 420 27.27 -3.38 11.92
N GLU A 421 28.11 -3.27 10.89
CA GLU A 421 27.64 -2.97 9.52
C GLU A 421 27.47 -4.18 8.58
N ALA A 422 27.64 -5.42 9.04
CA ALA A 422 27.27 -6.60 8.23
C ALA A 422 27.12 -7.86 9.09
N VAL A 423 25.90 -8.13 9.57
CA VAL A 423 25.56 -9.44 10.11
C VAL A 423 25.16 -10.34 8.93
N ILE A 424 25.87 -11.45 8.71
CA ILE A 424 25.42 -12.53 7.83
C ILE A 424 24.81 -13.59 8.76
N GLU A 425 23.49 -13.71 8.79
CA GLU A 425 22.81 -14.82 9.48
C GLU A 425 22.70 -16.03 8.57
N PHE A 426 23.12 -17.20 9.07
CA PHE A 426 23.02 -18.47 8.38
C PHE A 426 21.78 -19.23 8.85
N PHE A 427 20.91 -19.64 7.91
CA PHE A 427 19.77 -20.50 8.19
C PHE A 427 19.96 -21.89 7.56
N TYR A 428 19.51 -22.92 8.28
CA TYR A 428 19.42 -24.29 7.77
C TYR A 428 17.98 -24.56 7.29
N ASP A 429 17.87 -25.09 6.07
CA ASP A 429 16.66 -25.73 5.55
C ASP A 429 16.36 -27.02 6.36
N TYR A 430 15.09 -27.45 6.41
CA TYR A 430 14.65 -28.77 6.92
C TYR A 430 15.40 -29.97 6.30
N GLY A 431 16.09 -29.79 5.17
CA GLY A 431 17.02 -30.75 4.57
C GLY A 431 18.50 -30.62 4.94
N GLY A 432 18.88 -29.73 5.87
CA GLY A 432 20.27 -29.57 6.34
C GLY A 432 21.22 -28.86 5.37
N ASN A 433 20.72 -28.29 4.27
CA ASN A 433 21.53 -27.51 3.35
C ASN A 433 21.71 -26.08 3.87
N LEU A 434 22.96 -25.64 3.94
CA LEU A 434 23.35 -24.25 4.20
C LEU A 434 22.94 -23.40 2.98
N ARG A 435 21.95 -22.52 3.16
CA ARG A 435 21.69 -21.44 2.20
C ARG A 435 22.20 -20.14 2.79
N THR A 436 23.10 -19.48 2.07
CA THR A 436 23.40 -18.06 2.28
C THR A 436 22.19 -17.26 1.88
N VAL A 437 21.40 -16.83 2.86
CA VAL A 437 20.41 -15.77 2.66
C VAL A 437 21.17 -14.46 2.81
N SER A 438 21.48 -13.83 1.68
CA SER A 438 21.83 -12.40 1.68
C SER A 438 20.67 -11.66 2.32
N LEU A 439 20.93 -10.92 3.41
CA LEU A 439 20.02 -9.93 3.97
C LEU A 439 19.80 -8.83 2.91
N TYR A 440 18.89 -9.11 1.98
CA TYR A 440 18.37 -8.17 1.01
C TYR A 440 17.30 -7.29 1.69
N GLU A 441 17.74 -6.37 2.54
CA GLU A 441 16.93 -5.20 2.89
C GLU A 441 17.28 -4.08 1.89
N GLU A 442 16.54 -4.10 0.78
CA GLU A 442 16.37 -3.11 -0.30
C GLU A 442 16.31 -3.89 -1.61
N GLY A 443 15.12 -3.86 -2.24
CA GLY A 443 14.77 -4.71 -3.37
C GLY A 443 15.82 -4.69 -4.48
N HIS A 444 15.98 -5.83 -5.16
CA HIS A 444 16.88 -6.03 -6.29
C HIS A 444 16.82 -4.88 -7.30
N TYR A 445 17.67 -3.87 -7.12
CA TYR A 445 17.84 -2.80 -8.08
C TYR A 445 18.91 -3.24 -9.07
N SER A 446 18.50 -3.94 -10.13
CA SER A 446 19.35 -4.12 -11.32
C SER A 446 18.95 -3.11 -12.39
N PRO A 447 19.88 -2.24 -12.84
CA PRO A 447 19.66 -1.37 -13.99
C PRO A 447 19.26 -2.13 -15.27
N ASP A 448 19.58 -3.44 -15.38
CA ASP A 448 19.19 -4.33 -16.49
C ASP A 448 17.67 -4.50 -16.65
N THR A 449 16.88 -4.12 -15.64
CA THR A 449 15.40 -4.26 -15.67
C THR A 449 14.69 -3.10 -16.35
N TYR A 450 15.44 -2.09 -16.82
CA TYR A 450 14.91 -0.94 -17.54
C TYR A 450 15.04 -1.15 -19.04
N GLU A 451 13.93 -1.02 -19.74
CA GLU A 451 13.88 -1.07 -21.20
C GLU A 451 13.61 0.33 -21.75
N ARG A 452 14.01 0.56 -22.99
CA ARG A 452 13.77 1.82 -23.68
C ARG A 452 12.27 2.00 -23.89
N PHE A 453 11.72 3.15 -23.49
CA PHE A 453 10.30 3.43 -23.68
C PHE A 453 10.08 4.12 -25.03
N ASP A 454 9.69 3.33 -26.03
CA ASP A 454 9.34 3.77 -27.37
C ASP A 454 8.22 2.91 -27.97
N ALA A 455 7.82 3.19 -29.21
CA ALA A 455 6.80 2.42 -29.91
C ALA A 455 7.18 0.95 -30.14
N ASP A 456 8.44 0.57 -29.93
CA ASP A 456 8.93 -0.81 -30.04
C ASP A 456 8.89 -1.54 -28.69
N TYR A 457 8.44 -0.90 -27.60
CA TYR A 457 8.32 -1.54 -26.28
C TYR A 457 7.06 -2.41 -26.15
N LEU A 458 7.20 -3.68 -25.77
CA LEU A 458 6.11 -4.67 -25.77
C LEU A 458 4.85 -4.26 -24.96
N TYR A 459 5.00 -3.43 -23.93
CA TYR A 459 3.92 -2.94 -23.07
C TYR A 459 3.70 -1.43 -23.22
N PHE A 460 3.97 -0.89 -24.42
CA PHE A 460 3.90 0.55 -24.70
C PHE A 460 2.52 1.12 -24.39
N ASP A 461 1.45 0.46 -24.83
CA ASP A 461 0.08 0.94 -24.63
C ASP A 461 -0.32 0.89 -23.15
N GLU A 462 -0.02 -0.18 -22.42
CA GLU A 462 -0.38 -0.27 -21.00
C GLU A 462 0.38 0.73 -20.14
N VAL A 463 1.67 0.95 -20.45
CA VAL A 463 2.46 1.99 -19.78
C VAL A 463 1.94 3.36 -20.15
N SER A 464 1.57 3.60 -21.41
CA SER A 464 0.99 4.87 -21.85
C SER A 464 -0.35 5.15 -21.17
N ASP A 465 -1.22 4.14 -21.06
CA ASP A 465 -2.49 4.24 -20.33
C ASP A 465 -2.27 4.47 -18.85
N TYR A 466 -1.31 3.79 -18.23
CA TYR A 466 -0.91 4.05 -16.84
C TYR A 466 -0.49 5.51 -16.65
N VAL A 467 0.39 6.01 -17.51
CA VAL A 467 0.85 7.41 -17.47
C VAL A 467 -0.31 8.38 -17.68
N PHE A 468 -1.19 8.11 -18.65
CA PHE A 468 -2.35 8.96 -18.91
C PHE A 468 -3.31 8.99 -17.71
N ASN A 469 -3.50 7.86 -17.03
CA ASN A 469 -4.32 7.78 -15.82
C ASN A 469 -3.69 8.58 -14.67
N GLU A 470 -2.38 8.47 -14.46
CA GLU A 470 -1.67 9.28 -13.45
C GLU A 470 -1.74 10.78 -13.77
N LEU A 471 -1.51 11.17 -15.03
CA LEU A 471 -1.68 12.56 -15.49
C LEU A 471 -3.12 13.05 -15.33
N SER A 472 -4.10 12.19 -15.54
CA SER A 472 -5.52 12.52 -15.34
C SER A 472 -5.82 12.79 -13.87
N LYS A 473 -5.27 11.98 -12.95
CA LYS A 473 -5.39 12.22 -11.51
C LYS A 473 -4.77 13.56 -11.11
N GLU A 474 -3.56 13.87 -11.58
CA GLU A 474 -2.89 15.16 -11.32
C GLU A 474 -3.70 16.34 -11.90
N ASN A 475 -4.30 16.17 -13.09
CA ASN A 475 -5.11 17.20 -13.73
C ASN A 475 -6.45 17.44 -13.05
N THR A 476 -6.97 16.48 -12.29
CA THR A 476 -8.26 16.61 -11.57
C THR A 476 -8.29 17.82 -10.65
N PHE A 477 -7.19 18.13 -9.95
CA PHE A 477 -7.10 19.33 -9.11
C PHE A 477 -7.32 20.62 -9.93
N PHE A 478 -6.71 20.72 -11.11
CA PHE A 478 -6.89 21.88 -12.00
C PHE A 478 -8.31 21.97 -12.56
N VAL A 479 -9.00 20.85 -12.75
CA VAL A 479 -10.42 20.83 -13.15
C VAL A 479 -11.30 21.41 -12.04
N ILE A 480 -11.09 20.98 -10.79
CA ILE A 480 -11.80 21.53 -9.62
C ILE A 480 -11.51 23.03 -9.49
N LEU A 481 -10.24 23.43 -9.59
CA LEU A 481 -9.83 24.84 -9.49
C LEU A 481 -10.44 25.70 -10.61
N GLN A 482 -10.45 25.20 -11.87
CA GLN A 482 -11.11 25.91 -12.98
C GLN A 482 -12.61 26.03 -12.72
N GLY A 483 -13.26 24.97 -12.23
CA GLY A 483 -14.66 25.01 -11.81
C GLY A 483 -14.92 26.12 -10.79
N LEU A 484 -14.13 26.18 -9.71
CA LEU A 484 -14.22 27.22 -8.68
C LEU A 484 -14.04 28.64 -9.25
N LEU A 485 -13.11 28.84 -10.18
CA LEU A 485 -12.88 30.15 -10.83
C LEU A 485 -14.07 30.57 -11.70
N ASP A 486 -14.71 29.63 -12.40
CA ASP A 486 -15.75 29.93 -13.38
C ASP A 486 -17.14 30.12 -12.74
N ARG A 487 -17.50 29.31 -11.73
CA ARG A 487 -18.87 29.28 -11.18
C ARG A 487 -19.03 29.81 -9.77
N SER A 488 -17.96 29.88 -8.98
CA SER A 488 -18.07 30.16 -7.54
C SER A 488 -17.86 31.63 -7.19
N ALA A 489 -18.74 32.16 -6.32
CA ALA A 489 -18.56 33.48 -5.71
C ALA A 489 -17.37 33.51 -4.73
N VAL A 490 -16.82 32.34 -4.36
CA VAL A 490 -15.78 32.16 -3.33
C VAL A 490 -14.57 33.07 -3.56
N LEU A 491 -14.10 33.20 -4.81
CA LEU A 491 -12.89 33.96 -5.13
C LEU A 491 -13.16 35.35 -5.75
N GLN A 492 -14.42 35.67 -6.04
CA GLN A 492 -14.80 36.96 -6.67
C GLN A 492 -14.47 38.16 -5.76
N PRO A 493 -14.00 39.30 -6.31
CA PRO A 493 -13.76 39.57 -7.74
C PRO A 493 -12.42 39.00 -8.24
N ILE A 494 -12.39 38.50 -9.48
CA ILE A 494 -11.18 38.00 -10.19
C ILE A 494 -11.31 38.31 -11.69
N PRO A 495 -10.22 38.52 -12.43
CA PRO A 495 -10.25 38.42 -13.89
C PRO A 495 -10.71 37.03 -14.37
N ARG A 496 -11.16 36.95 -15.64
CA ARG A 496 -11.44 35.65 -16.29
C ARG A 496 -10.13 34.92 -16.53
N ILE A 497 -9.88 33.88 -15.74
CA ILE A 497 -8.67 33.06 -15.80
C ILE A 497 -9.03 31.71 -16.45
N SER A 498 -8.22 31.27 -17.42
CA SER A 498 -8.33 29.95 -18.03
C SER A 498 -7.02 29.20 -17.85
N LEU A 499 -7.00 28.21 -16.95
CA LEU A 499 -5.84 27.39 -16.60
C LEU A 499 -5.28 26.59 -17.79
N LYS A 500 -6.03 26.49 -18.89
CA LYS A 500 -5.56 25.93 -20.17
C LYS A 500 -4.48 26.78 -20.84
N ARG A 501 -4.34 28.05 -20.47
CA ARG A 501 -3.39 29.01 -21.08
C ARG A 501 -2.26 29.31 -20.11
N LEU A 502 -1.03 29.30 -20.59
CA LEU A 502 0.17 29.64 -19.80
C LEU A 502 0.06 31.02 -19.11
N LYS A 503 -0.57 32.00 -19.75
CA LYS A 503 -0.80 33.34 -19.16
C LYS A 503 -1.63 33.31 -17.87
N ALA A 504 -2.45 32.30 -17.63
CA ALA A 504 -3.22 32.18 -16.40
C ALA A 504 -2.32 32.04 -15.16
N PHE A 505 -1.14 31.44 -15.31
CA PHE A 505 -0.17 31.28 -14.24
C PHE A 505 0.52 32.59 -13.84
N GLU A 506 0.31 33.70 -14.58
CA GLU A 506 0.75 35.02 -14.11
C GLU A 506 -0.07 35.52 -12.89
N HIS A 507 -1.31 35.04 -12.78
CA HIS A 507 -2.27 35.36 -11.72
C HIS A 507 -2.26 34.34 -10.56
N ILE A 508 -1.52 33.24 -10.68
CA ILE A 508 -1.51 32.13 -9.73
C ILE A 508 -0.08 31.83 -9.29
N ASN A 509 0.17 31.89 -7.99
CA ASN A 509 1.43 31.49 -7.39
C ASN A 509 1.27 30.11 -6.75
N LEU A 510 2.07 29.14 -7.19
CA LEU A 510 2.16 27.81 -6.59
C LEU A 510 3.29 27.80 -5.56
N ILE A 511 2.96 27.50 -4.30
CA ILE A 511 3.90 27.49 -3.18
C ILE A 511 4.21 26.02 -2.85
N THR A 512 5.41 25.57 -3.26
CA THR A 512 5.86 24.16 -3.23
C THR A 512 6.33 23.66 -1.86
N SER A 513 6.66 24.54 -0.91
CA SER A 513 7.03 24.11 0.45
C SER A 513 7.08 25.28 1.42
N HIS A 514 6.96 24.97 2.72
CA HIS A 514 7.34 25.90 3.78
C HIS A 514 8.86 26.18 3.79
N GLY A 515 9.68 25.32 3.16
CA GLY A 515 11.14 25.47 3.08
C GLY A 515 11.61 26.68 2.27
N ALA A 516 10.81 27.17 1.32
CA ALA A 516 11.13 28.39 0.58
C ALA A 516 11.11 29.66 1.46
N ILE A 517 10.47 29.62 2.62
CA ILE A 517 10.37 30.75 3.57
C ILE A 517 11.58 30.75 4.54
N TYR A 518 12.17 29.58 4.81
CA TYR A 518 13.28 29.43 5.76
C TYR A 518 14.58 29.16 4.99
N ASN A 519 15.23 30.23 4.52
CA ASN A 519 16.51 30.26 3.77
C ASN A 519 17.63 29.38 4.37
N GLY A 520 17.58 28.06 4.21
CA GLY A 520 18.63 27.11 4.61
C GLY A 520 18.90 26.98 6.11
N ALA A 521 18.10 27.59 7.00
CA ALA A 521 18.29 27.44 8.45
C ALA A 521 17.86 26.03 8.91
N GLU A 522 18.71 25.35 9.69
CA GLU A 522 18.36 24.05 10.26
C GLU A 522 17.11 24.15 11.16
N PRO A 523 16.22 23.14 11.15
CA PRO A 523 15.07 23.12 12.04
C PRO A 523 15.53 23.04 13.51
N PRO A 524 14.79 23.66 14.45
CA PRO A 524 15.14 23.59 15.86
C PRO A 524 15.13 22.14 16.35
N SER A 525 16.26 21.67 16.87
CA SER A 525 16.41 20.30 17.37
C SER A 525 15.69 20.11 18.70
N ILE A 526 14.55 19.41 18.65
CA ILE A 526 13.77 19.04 19.84
C ILE A 526 14.64 18.25 20.83
N LYS A 527 15.44 17.31 20.32
CA LYS A 527 16.30 16.45 21.15
C LYS A 527 17.30 17.29 21.95
N GLU A 528 17.89 18.32 21.35
CA GLU A 528 18.82 19.22 22.04
C GLU A 528 18.12 20.11 23.08
N TYR A 529 16.93 20.63 22.76
CA TYR A 529 16.14 21.39 23.74
C TYR A 529 15.76 20.53 24.95
N LEU A 530 15.29 19.31 24.72
CA LEU A 530 14.94 18.35 25.78
C LEU A 530 16.17 17.94 26.62
N ARG A 531 17.36 17.84 26.01
CA ARG A 531 18.64 17.70 26.74
C ARG A 531 18.91 18.92 27.62
N GLY A 532 18.69 20.11 27.08
CA GLY A 532 18.84 21.38 27.80
C GLY A 532 17.97 21.44 29.06
N LEU A 533 16.74 20.93 29.02
CA LEU A 533 15.87 20.83 30.21
C LEU A 533 16.50 20.00 31.32
N ASN A 534 17.25 18.94 30.99
CA ASN A 534 17.88 18.05 31.96
C ASN A 534 19.27 18.52 32.45
N SER A 535 19.75 19.68 32.00
CA SER A 535 21.07 20.20 32.38
C SER A 535 21.21 20.44 33.89
N THR A 536 20.20 21.06 34.50
CA THR A 536 20.12 21.32 35.93
C THR A 536 19.00 20.49 36.56
N VAL A 537 19.37 19.60 37.48
CA VAL A 537 18.44 18.69 38.16
C VAL A 537 18.68 18.74 39.67
N LYS A 538 17.63 19.02 40.44
CA LYS A 538 17.64 19.06 41.91
C LYS A 538 16.53 18.18 42.48
N ALA A 539 16.67 17.78 43.75
CA ALA A 539 15.58 17.14 44.47
C ALA A 539 14.37 18.08 44.57
N GLY A 540 13.16 17.56 44.37
CA GLY A 540 11.93 18.35 44.31
C GLY A 540 11.57 18.89 42.91
N ASP A 541 12.44 18.74 41.91
CA ASP A 541 12.12 19.09 40.53
C ASP A 541 11.04 18.16 39.94
N VAL A 542 10.17 18.70 39.09
CA VAL A 542 9.05 17.98 38.47
C VAL A 542 9.47 17.41 37.12
N PHE A 543 9.19 16.13 36.90
CA PHE A 543 9.54 15.42 35.68
C PHE A 543 8.33 14.84 34.94
N TYR A 544 8.54 14.62 33.64
CA TYR A 544 7.67 13.88 32.73
C TYR A 544 8.43 12.67 32.16
N GLY A 545 7.77 11.53 31.94
CA GLY A 545 8.35 10.32 31.32
C GLY A 545 8.62 9.16 32.30
N GLN A 546 8.57 9.41 33.61
CA GLN A 546 8.78 8.40 34.64
C GLN A 546 7.67 7.33 34.68
N TYR A 547 6.47 7.68 34.22
CA TYR A 547 5.34 6.76 34.18
C TYR A 547 5.53 5.71 33.08
N GLU A 548 5.86 6.14 31.88
CA GLU A 548 6.14 5.30 30.71
C GLU A 548 7.28 4.32 31.02
N MET A 549 8.35 4.81 31.63
CA MET A 549 9.47 3.98 32.10
C MET A 549 9.07 2.93 33.14
N TRP A 550 8.12 3.27 34.02
CA TRP A 550 7.59 2.32 35.00
C TRP A 550 6.74 1.24 34.33
N VAL A 551 5.92 1.61 33.35
CA VAL A 551 5.12 0.67 32.56
C VAL A 551 6.01 -0.35 31.86
N GLU A 552 7.04 0.11 31.14
CA GLU A 552 8.00 -0.76 30.45
C GLU A 552 8.68 -1.74 31.41
N LYS A 553 9.20 -1.26 32.55
CA LYS A 553 9.86 -2.13 33.55
C LYS A 553 8.91 -3.15 34.17
N GLU A 554 7.65 -2.81 34.41
CA GLU A 554 6.68 -3.78 34.92
C GLU A 554 6.24 -4.78 33.86
N TYR A 555 6.18 -4.36 32.59
CA TYR A 555 5.93 -5.24 31.46
C TYR A 555 7.07 -6.25 31.26
N GLU A 556 8.33 -5.80 31.30
CA GLU A 556 9.50 -6.69 31.28
C GLU A 556 9.46 -7.71 32.43
N LYS A 557 9.12 -7.28 33.65
CA LYS A 557 8.95 -8.19 34.79
C LYS A 557 7.82 -9.20 34.56
N TYR A 558 6.74 -8.80 33.89
CA TYR A 558 5.65 -9.69 33.54
C TYR A 558 6.10 -10.74 32.52
N LEU A 559 6.76 -10.33 31.43
CA LEU A 559 7.33 -11.23 30.43
C LEU A 559 8.30 -12.25 31.05
N ASN A 560 9.21 -11.78 31.92
CA ASN A 560 10.14 -12.63 32.64
C ASN A 560 9.44 -13.66 33.55
N ARG A 561 8.21 -13.38 34.00
CA ARG A 561 7.41 -14.31 34.82
C ARG A 561 6.62 -15.32 33.99
N THR A 562 6.18 -14.94 32.80
CA THR A 562 5.32 -15.79 31.95
C THR A 562 6.08 -16.56 30.87
N GLY A 563 7.36 -16.24 30.63
CA GLY A 563 8.24 -16.96 29.72
C GLY A 563 7.85 -16.88 28.24
N SER A 564 6.86 -16.05 27.89
CA SER A 564 6.35 -15.92 26.52
C SER A 564 7.02 -14.74 25.80
N ALA A 565 8.18 -15.00 25.17
CA ALA A 565 8.88 -14.04 24.32
C ALA A 565 8.19 -13.77 22.96
N TRP A 566 7.16 -14.55 22.62
CA TRP A 566 6.51 -14.55 21.30
C TRP A 566 5.66 -13.30 20.98
N ASP A 567 5.37 -12.43 21.96
CA ASP A 567 4.41 -11.32 21.83
C ASP A 567 5.08 -9.94 21.77
N PHE A 568 6.39 -9.86 21.47
CA PHE A 568 7.17 -8.62 21.50
C PHE A 568 6.73 -7.59 20.44
N ASN A 569 6.21 -8.04 19.30
CA ASN A 569 5.87 -7.16 18.16
C ASN A 569 4.45 -6.59 18.18
N ASN A 570 3.58 -7.01 19.10
CA ASN A 570 2.23 -6.47 19.22
C ASN A 570 2.15 -5.47 20.37
N ARG A 571 2.29 -4.17 20.08
CA ARG A 571 2.16 -3.02 21.03
C ARG A 571 0.82 -2.94 21.82
N LYS A 572 -0.06 -3.95 21.73
CA LYS A 572 -1.37 -4.02 22.40
C LYS A 572 -1.31 -4.59 23.83
N THR A 573 -0.15 -5.05 24.30
CA THR A 573 0.01 -5.74 25.59
C THR A 573 0.38 -4.82 26.77
N ASP A 574 0.97 -3.64 26.53
CA ASP A 574 1.36 -2.68 27.58
C ASP A 574 0.15 -2.16 28.39
N ARG A 575 -0.93 -1.75 27.71
CA ARG A 575 -2.13 -1.21 28.36
C ARG A 575 -2.81 -2.23 29.27
N TRP A 576 -2.81 -3.51 28.90
CA TRP A 576 -3.45 -4.55 29.71
C TRP A 576 -2.68 -4.78 31.01
N VAL A 577 -1.34 -4.83 30.95
CA VAL A 577 -0.50 -4.95 32.15
C VAL A 577 -0.67 -3.74 33.07
N VAL A 578 -0.72 -2.53 32.52
CA VAL A 578 -1.02 -1.31 33.29
C VAL A 578 -2.38 -1.36 33.96
N SER A 579 -3.43 -1.72 33.22
CA SER A 579 -4.79 -1.84 33.76
C SER A 579 -4.85 -2.89 34.87
N MET A 580 -4.17 -4.02 34.69
CA MET A 580 -4.09 -5.10 35.67
C MET A 580 -3.37 -4.64 36.96
N LEU A 581 -2.29 -3.87 36.83
CA LEU A 581 -1.53 -3.34 37.98
C LEU A 581 -2.30 -2.25 38.73
N LYS A 582 -2.97 -1.34 38.01
CA LYS A 582 -3.87 -0.34 38.61
C LYS A 582 -5.00 -1.00 39.40
N ASN A 583 -5.63 -2.03 38.82
CA ASN A 583 -6.69 -2.81 39.49
C ASN A 583 -6.18 -3.57 40.72
N ARG A 584 -4.88 -3.92 40.76
CA ARG A 584 -4.20 -4.53 41.92
C ARG A 584 -3.65 -3.49 42.91
N GLY A 585 -4.12 -2.25 42.83
CA GLY A 585 -3.77 -1.20 43.77
C GLY A 585 -2.36 -0.61 43.61
N ASN A 586 -1.70 -0.86 42.47
CA ASN A 586 -0.42 -0.23 42.13
C ASN A 586 -0.62 0.75 40.96
N PRO A 587 -0.88 2.05 41.24
CA PRO A 587 -1.13 3.02 40.19
C PRO A 587 0.11 3.40 39.38
N GLY A 588 1.31 3.11 39.91
CA GLY A 588 2.57 3.61 39.38
C GLY A 588 2.84 5.06 39.83
N PRO A 589 3.99 5.64 39.45
CA PRO A 589 4.22 7.08 39.60
C PRO A 589 3.19 7.85 38.75
N SER A 590 2.86 9.08 39.14
CA SER A 590 2.02 9.96 38.30
C SER A 590 2.75 10.32 36.99
N VAL A 591 1.99 10.74 35.96
CA VAL A 591 2.52 11.29 34.70
C VAL A 591 3.41 12.50 34.95
N LEU A 592 3.05 13.33 35.94
CA LEU A 592 3.87 14.42 36.49
C LEU A 592 4.22 14.12 37.94
N SER A 593 5.51 14.03 38.24
CA SER A 593 5.98 13.66 39.58
C SER A 593 7.23 14.44 39.95
N ALA A 594 7.26 14.97 41.17
CA ALA A 594 8.48 15.53 41.73
C ALA A 594 9.46 14.42 42.10
N CYS A 595 10.74 14.62 41.82
CA CYS A 595 11.77 13.67 42.21
C CYS A 595 11.99 13.73 43.73
N GLU A 596 12.09 12.56 44.36
CA GLU A 596 12.34 12.46 45.80
C GLU A 596 13.82 12.72 46.10
N LYS A 597 14.71 12.09 45.33
CA LYS A 597 16.16 12.16 45.51
C LYS A 597 16.87 12.06 44.17
N VAL A 598 18.01 12.74 44.08
CA VAL A 598 18.97 12.61 42.98
C VAL A 598 20.23 11.97 43.56
N ARG A 599 20.61 10.82 43.03
CA ARG A 599 21.83 10.10 43.43
C ARG A 599 22.90 10.28 42.35
N ASN A 600 24.11 10.62 42.76
CA ASN A 600 25.26 10.64 41.86
C ASN A 600 25.99 9.29 41.98
N GLY A 601 26.00 8.51 40.91
CA GLY A 601 26.68 7.21 40.85
C GLY A 601 27.89 7.23 39.92
N LYS A 602 28.64 6.12 39.88
CA LYS A 602 29.80 5.95 38.97
C LYS A 602 29.41 5.97 37.48
N ASN A 603 28.15 5.64 37.16
CA ASN A 603 27.63 5.52 35.79
C ASN A 603 26.70 6.68 35.39
N GLY A 604 26.70 7.80 36.13
CA GLY A 604 25.84 8.97 35.86
C GLY A 604 24.92 9.34 37.03
N ARG A 605 24.01 10.30 36.80
CA ARG A 605 23.00 10.73 37.80
C ARG A 605 21.78 9.82 37.71
N THR A 606 21.24 9.38 38.84
CA THR A 606 20.01 8.56 38.93
C THR A 606 18.95 9.33 39.70
N ILE A 607 17.75 9.39 39.13
CA ILE A 607 16.60 10.08 39.72
C ILE A 607 15.67 9.04 40.35
N VAL A 608 15.24 9.30 41.59
CA VAL A 608 14.36 8.41 42.35
C VAL A 608 12.99 9.06 42.48
N PHE A 609 11.95 8.35 42.02
CA PHE A 609 10.56 8.73 42.21
C PHE A 609 9.89 7.75 43.18
N SER A 610 8.98 8.24 44.03
CA SER A 610 8.17 7.38 44.89
C SER A 610 6.70 7.72 44.83
N TRP A 611 5.87 6.69 45.02
CA TRP A 611 4.41 6.77 45.07
C TRP A 611 3.85 5.79 46.09
N LEU A 612 2.57 5.94 46.42
CA LEU A 612 1.84 5.03 47.30
C LEU A 612 1.16 3.94 46.48
N ARG A 613 1.28 2.69 46.95
CA ARG A 613 0.52 1.55 46.41
C ARG A 613 -0.15 0.77 47.54
N LYS A 614 -1.34 0.22 47.27
CA LYS A 614 -2.02 -0.67 48.19
C LYS A 614 -1.32 -2.03 48.24
N LEU A 615 -1.27 -2.64 49.42
CA LEU A 615 -0.85 -4.02 49.58
C LEU A 615 -1.91 -4.95 48.98
N ASN A 616 -1.47 -5.92 48.18
CA ASN A 616 -2.34 -6.96 47.65
C ASN A 616 -2.55 -7.98 48.77
N CYS A 617 -3.68 -7.91 49.48
CA CYS A 617 -4.01 -8.89 50.51
C CYS A 617 -4.28 -10.26 49.87
N ARG A 618 -3.67 -11.32 50.42
CA ARG A 618 -3.98 -12.72 50.06
C ARG A 618 -5.13 -13.29 50.91
N GLY A 619 -5.78 -12.50 51.76
CA GLY A 619 -6.82 -12.94 52.70
C GLY A 619 -8.05 -12.05 52.68
N TRP A 620 -9.23 -12.67 52.75
CA TRP A 620 -10.55 -12.04 52.63
C TRP A 620 -10.98 -11.18 53.85
N TRP A 621 -10.10 -10.94 54.83
CA TRP A 621 -10.46 -10.39 56.14
C TRP A 621 -9.61 -9.19 56.61
N ASP A 622 -8.81 -8.57 55.75
CA ASP A 622 -8.07 -7.36 56.14
C ASP A 622 -8.19 -6.26 55.07
N THR A 623 -8.98 -5.23 55.38
CA THR A 623 -9.26 -4.08 54.51
C THR A 623 -8.58 -2.79 54.98
N SER A 624 -7.60 -2.85 55.90
CA SER A 624 -7.03 -1.65 56.53
C SER A 624 -5.51 -1.66 56.72
N GLU A 625 -4.74 -2.32 55.84
CA GLU A 625 -3.29 -2.12 55.83
C GLU A 625 -2.89 -0.78 55.18
N PRO A 626 -1.92 -0.04 55.74
CA PRO A 626 -1.50 1.26 55.23
C PRO A 626 -0.82 1.15 53.87
N ASP A 627 -0.99 2.19 53.03
CA ASP A 627 -0.33 2.27 51.73
C ASP A 627 1.19 2.09 51.86
N LYS A 628 1.78 1.24 51.01
CA LYS A 628 3.22 1.01 50.97
C LYS A 628 3.86 1.98 49.97
N ARG A 629 4.94 2.64 50.41
CA ARG A 629 5.78 3.43 49.51
C ARG A 629 6.51 2.52 48.52
N ALA A 630 6.31 2.77 47.23
CA ALA A 630 7.04 2.15 46.13
C ALA A 630 7.96 3.18 45.49
N THR A 631 9.08 2.72 44.91
CA THR A 631 10.08 3.57 44.27
C THR A 631 10.45 3.04 42.89
N ILE A 632 10.85 3.94 42.00
CA ILE A 632 11.52 3.63 40.74
C ILE A 632 12.78 4.50 40.62
N GLU A 633 13.89 3.85 40.28
CA GLU A 633 15.16 4.51 40.01
C GLU A 633 15.39 4.54 38.51
N ILE A 634 15.67 5.73 37.97
CA ILE A 634 15.80 5.95 36.53
C ILE A 634 17.10 6.70 36.25
N PRO A 635 18.04 6.12 35.49
CA PRO A 635 19.29 6.78 35.15
C PRO A 635 19.06 7.90 34.14
N LEU A 636 19.73 9.03 34.38
CA LEU A 636 19.84 10.16 33.46
C LEU A 636 21.14 9.97 32.65
N ASN A 637 21.16 8.96 31.78
CA ASN A 637 22.33 8.68 30.93
C ASN A 637 22.39 9.67 29.76
N GLU A 638 23.61 10.08 29.40
CA GLU A 638 23.83 11.11 28.37
C GLU A 638 23.76 10.58 26.93
N SER A 639 23.90 9.26 26.75
CA SER A 639 23.91 8.56 25.46
C SER A 639 22.58 7.81 25.22
N GLU A 640 21.72 8.41 24.39
CA GLU A 640 20.52 7.86 23.71
C GLU A 640 19.32 7.34 24.52
N PRO A 641 18.11 7.59 23.98
CA PRO A 641 17.39 8.85 24.10
C PRO A 641 16.93 9.10 25.55
N TYR A 642 17.11 10.32 26.06
CA TYR A 642 16.55 10.75 27.35
C TYR A 642 15.04 10.47 27.35
N ARG A 643 14.58 9.55 28.20
CA ARG A 643 13.15 9.18 28.33
C ARG A 643 12.41 9.96 29.42
N ILE A 644 13.13 10.82 30.14
CA ILE A 644 12.59 11.66 31.22
C ILE A 644 13.06 13.08 31.03
N TYR A 645 12.16 14.04 31.26
CA TYR A 645 12.41 15.47 31.04
C TYR A 645 12.04 16.31 32.27
N ASN A 646 12.96 17.19 32.69
CA ASN A 646 12.75 18.11 33.80
C ASN A 646 11.88 19.30 33.37
N LEU A 647 10.60 19.27 33.75
CA LEU A 647 9.65 20.34 33.44
C LEU A 647 9.78 21.54 34.39
N SER A 648 10.51 21.45 35.52
CA SER A 648 10.80 22.62 36.36
C SER A 648 11.59 23.72 35.63
N ASN A 649 12.34 23.34 34.59
CA ASN A 649 13.16 24.24 33.76
C ASN A 649 12.43 24.74 32.52
N TYR A 650 11.21 24.25 32.26
CA TYR A 650 10.39 24.70 31.15
C TYR A 650 9.92 26.14 31.38
N LYS A 651 10.01 26.98 30.34
CA LYS A 651 9.49 28.35 30.38
C LYS A 651 8.19 28.45 29.59
N LYS A 652 7.24 29.24 30.11
CA LYS A 652 5.96 29.49 29.45
C LYS A 652 6.17 29.92 27.99
N GLY A 653 5.51 29.24 27.06
CA GLY A 653 5.61 29.51 25.63
C GLY A 653 6.81 28.88 24.92
N ASP A 654 7.63 28.04 25.57
CA ASP A 654 8.75 27.37 24.90
C ASP A 654 8.29 26.43 23.77
N PHE A 655 7.09 25.84 23.87
CA PHE A 655 6.50 25.04 22.80
C PHE A 655 6.30 25.81 21.49
N LEU A 656 6.15 27.15 21.55
CA LEU A 656 5.95 27.99 20.37
C LEU A 656 7.15 27.97 19.41
N LYS A 657 8.36 27.68 19.92
CA LYS A 657 9.58 27.55 19.09
C LYS A 657 9.45 26.43 18.07
N PHE A 658 8.85 25.32 18.47
CA PHE A 658 8.59 24.16 17.62
C PHE A 658 7.29 24.34 16.86
N PHE A 659 6.22 24.75 17.54
CA PHE A 659 4.92 24.94 16.90
C PHE A 659 4.93 25.97 15.75
N ARG A 660 5.78 27.01 15.81
CA ARG A 660 5.92 27.96 14.70
C ARG A 660 6.66 27.38 13.49
N ASP A 661 7.56 26.41 13.68
CA ASP A 661 8.27 25.77 12.57
C ASP A 661 7.49 24.56 12.03
N PRO A 662 6.97 24.63 10.79
CA PRO A 662 6.18 23.56 10.18
C PRO A 662 6.93 22.24 10.08
N ARG A 663 8.27 22.26 9.95
CA ARG A 663 9.09 21.03 9.82
C ARG A 663 9.11 20.21 11.10
N THR A 664 8.86 20.84 12.25
CA THR A 664 8.82 20.13 13.53
C THR A 664 7.40 19.66 13.89
N ARG A 665 6.37 20.13 13.18
CA ARG A 665 4.96 19.73 13.41
C ARG A 665 4.68 18.29 13.01
N GLU A 666 5.32 17.78 11.96
CA GLU A 666 5.22 16.36 11.59
C GLU A 666 5.59 15.42 12.77
N LYS A 667 6.49 15.88 13.64
CA LYS A 667 6.95 15.17 14.84
C LYS A 667 6.18 15.57 16.10
N TYR A 668 5.03 16.22 15.99
CA TYR A 668 4.27 16.71 17.15
C TYR A 668 3.93 15.61 18.16
N LEU A 669 3.67 14.39 17.71
CA LEU A 669 3.44 13.25 18.61
C LEU A 669 4.62 12.96 19.54
N GLU A 670 5.85 13.29 19.13
CA GLU A 670 7.05 13.08 19.95
C GLU A 670 7.22 14.14 21.03
N TRP A 671 6.88 15.41 20.74
CA TRP A 671 7.21 16.54 21.62
C TRP A 671 6.00 17.20 22.28
N ALA A 672 4.83 17.21 21.64
CA ALA A 672 3.64 17.86 22.16
C ALA A 672 3.19 17.34 23.55
N PRO A 673 3.25 16.02 23.89
CA PRO A 673 2.85 15.60 25.22
C PRO A 673 3.74 16.22 26.30
N ILE A 674 5.05 16.30 26.04
CA ILE A 674 6.04 16.79 26.98
C ILE A 674 5.89 18.31 27.16
N LEU A 675 5.88 19.06 26.05
CA LEU A 675 5.88 20.52 26.11
C LEU A 675 4.53 21.10 26.54
N LEU A 676 3.40 20.48 26.14
CA LEU A 676 2.08 20.90 26.61
C LEU A 676 1.90 20.57 28.10
N SER A 677 2.41 19.43 28.58
CA SER A 677 2.43 19.13 30.02
C SER A 677 3.26 20.14 30.80
N GLY A 678 4.40 20.60 30.24
CA GLY A 678 5.20 21.70 30.79
C GLY A 678 4.42 23.02 30.85
N GLU A 679 3.70 23.36 29.78
CA GLU A 679 2.88 24.57 29.70
C GLU A 679 1.73 24.56 30.72
N ASP A 680 1.03 23.43 30.87
CA ASP A 680 -0.04 23.28 31.84
C ASP A 680 0.48 23.29 33.28
N LEU A 681 1.66 22.71 33.52
CA LEU A 681 2.33 22.75 34.82
C LEU A 681 2.69 24.18 35.22
N VAL A 682 3.35 24.94 34.35
CA VAL A 682 3.73 26.34 34.61
C VAL A 682 2.52 27.27 34.69
N SER A 683 1.44 26.94 33.96
CA SER A 683 0.18 27.69 34.00
C SER A 683 -0.72 27.31 35.18
N GLY A 684 -0.32 26.36 36.03
CA GLY A 684 -1.10 25.91 37.19
C GLY A 684 -2.35 25.10 36.86
N ARG A 685 -2.47 24.59 35.62
CA ARG A 685 -3.60 23.76 35.17
C ARG A 685 -3.42 22.28 35.48
N SER A 686 -2.17 21.83 35.60
CA SER A 686 -1.82 20.45 35.91
C SER A 686 -1.31 20.30 37.33
N GLU A 687 -1.73 19.21 37.97
CA GLU A 687 -1.21 18.78 39.26
C GLU A 687 -0.06 17.80 39.08
N TYR A 688 0.92 17.83 39.99
CA TYR A 688 2.01 16.88 40.06
C TYR A 688 2.03 16.19 41.42
N TRP A 689 2.53 14.94 41.45
CA TRP A 689 2.69 14.20 42.70
C TRP A 689 3.91 14.71 43.49
N CYS A 690 3.71 15.04 44.77
CA CYS A 690 4.77 15.49 45.67
C CYS A 690 5.12 14.39 46.71
N PRO A 691 6.30 13.74 46.62
CA PRO A 691 6.71 12.69 47.54
C PRO A 691 6.90 13.14 49.00
N GLU A 692 7.14 14.43 49.25
CA GLU A 692 7.34 14.97 50.60
C GLU A 692 6.03 15.04 51.37
N THR A 693 4.92 15.29 50.68
CA THR A 693 3.61 15.49 51.29
C THR A 693 2.58 14.44 50.89
N ASN A 694 3.01 13.41 50.14
CA ASN A 694 2.18 12.31 49.66
C ASN A 694 0.84 12.78 49.08
N SER A 695 0.86 13.88 48.33
CA SER A 695 -0.34 14.50 47.75
C SER A 695 -0.03 15.16 46.41
N PHE A 696 -1.08 15.40 45.64
CA PHE A 696 -1.02 16.18 44.41
C PHE A 696 -0.95 17.68 44.73
N ARG A 697 -0.11 18.40 44.00
CA ARG A 697 0.09 19.85 44.15
C ARG A 697 0.05 20.54 42.79
N THR A 698 -0.40 21.79 42.77
CA THR A 698 -0.24 22.70 41.64
C THR A 698 1.01 23.55 41.84
N LEU A 699 1.71 23.91 40.75
CA LEU A 699 2.80 24.87 40.84
C LEU A 699 2.21 26.26 41.18
N ASP A 700 2.65 26.84 42.30
CA ASP A 700 2.11 28.12 42.76
C ASP A 700 2.63 29.26 41.87
N CYS A 701 1.75 29.87 41.09
CA CYS A 701 2.08 30.79 39.99
C CYS A 701 2.72 32.12 40.48
N ARG A 702 2.81 32.33 41.80
CA ARG A 702 3.27 33.58 42.42
C ARG A 702 4.78 33.66 42.68
N VAL A 703 5.54 32.56 42.50
CA VAL A 703 6.96 32.50 42.89
C VAL A 703 7.92 32.64 41.70
N LYS A 704 7.43 32.68 40.46
CA LYS A 704 8.27 32.88 39.25
C LYS A 704 7.61 33.83 38.25
N ALA A 705 7.25 35.03 38.70
CA ALA A 705 7.03 36.19 37.83
C ALA A 705 8.34 36.95 37.65
#